data_AF-A0A9D2IKB2-F1
#
_entry.id   AF-A0A9D2IKB2-F1
#
_cell.length_a   1.000
_cell.length_b   1.000
_cell.length_c   1.000
_cell.angle_alpha   90.00
_cell.angle_beta   90.00
_cell.angle_gamma   90.00
#
_symmetry.space_group_name_H-M   'P 1'
#
loop_
_entity.id
_entity.type
_entity.pdbx_description
1 polymer ?
#
loop_
_entity_poly.entity_id
_entity_poly.type
_entity_poly.pdbx_seq_one_letter_code
_entity_poly.pdbx_strand_id
1 'polypeptide(L)'
;VTTEEFIGNSYRLEYFLDVDKLHEGSNFGRVILESPYETLTYEVVVEKDVKRDEERRANDREFAGIIRNYLKYESGKMELSDWLEEALRRISHLREMDPKNEFYLLFHAHISLIGGRTVEAKWLLESYNYNRFAIGKDVELSSYYLYLTTFLSSDTIGQRKVAEELSRTFMKHPDSWKILCMLVEVDPEYKIYSERLRALEKQFYEEKSHSIWFYLQAFKCFRNKSSSLKKLGEFEVRVLLFAVKHKLMTRELALYTANLASQMKVFDGHLYDVLVLSYKIYKESMILTSICTLLIKGNCVDRKYFKWYQKAVEAELKIAQLYEYYMASVVPGQFHKALPRSVYLYFMHGNSLDYHKCAFLYANLITYEDEASEIYAHYRDEMEAFAWNQLDRRNVDEQLRIIYKRFVVESAMNPERVKALYDVCHAYWITTKVPNMKYVHVIADDGTITQKAPYTENGARVFLYAKTDRLVWEAKDGRHYTDSIPYESKRLFYELRYMDMCRKYINGLRRNREEEETQELTLDVVREKGLENYTEEEMLGLCSRTIRENNYENDDFLTYVCFELFKKQQYDKVILTYLANYYCGATPDMKVLWREARDYEVHTHKLAERILTQMLFSEELFQEAQIFEQYYAEGAYFRLQQAYLAYVSREYVVEERKIGRSVIEIICREYEKGEDTIDICKIAVLKYYSDREYNAQTRRTLKKFLQELCAKQIYFPFFLSYEKDWLIEQQLWDKTLIEYKGQKGSRVMLYYQLQKGGEEPADYSTEVLTPMYENLYVKKFVLFANEQLKYYFKETIDGNSYRSDKETCVRETEPGEQGRYGRLNDILTESDLKARRRKMQEYALEDAAAVHMFTQE
;
A
#
# COMPACT_ATOMS: atom_id res chain seq x y z
N VAL A 1 -22.27 -37.68 -9.28
CA VAL A 1 -22.94 -38.80 -8.62
C VAL A 1 -23.98 -38.28 -7.64
N THR A 2 -25.26 -38.41 -7.99
CA THR A 2 -26.40 -38.12 -7.11
C THR A 2 -26.98 -39.43 -6.57
N THR A 3 -27.82 -39.36 -5.53
CA THR A 3 -28.45 -40.56 -4.93
C THR A 3 -29.27 -41.37 -5.94
N GLU A 4 -29.78 -40.73 -6.99
CA GLU A 4 -30.57 -41.37 -8.06
C GLU A 4 -29.72 -42.19 -9.04
N GLU A 5 -28.40 -41.95 -9.10
CA GLU A 5 -27.47 -42.68 -9.96
C GLU A 5 -27.00 -44.02 -9.34
N PHE A 6 -27.32 -44.25 -8.06
CA PHE A 6 -27.02 -45.50 -7.39
C PHE A 6 -28.10 -46.56 -7.65
N ILE A 7 -27.68 -47.76 -8.06
CA ILE A 7 -28.55 -48.92 -8.10
C ILE A 7 -28.34 -49.68 -6.79
N GLY A 8 -29.27 -49.48 -5.85
CA GLY A 8 -29.12 -49.95 -4.47
C GLY A 8 -27.98 -49.21 -3.75
N ASN A 9 -26.98 -49.96 -3.28
CA ASN A 9 -25.77 -49.41 -2.63
C ASN A 9 -24.55 -49.38 -3.58
N SER A 10 -24.75 -49.53 -4.89
CA SER A 10 -23.64 -49.66 -5.85
C SER A 10 -23.72 -48.65 -6.99
N TYR A 11 -22.57 -48.06 -7.33
CA TYR A 11 -22.38 -47.19 -8.49
C TYR A 11 -21.19 -47.69 -9.30
N ARG A 12 -21.36 -47.85 -10.62
CA ARG A 12 -20.31 -48.33 -11.54
C ARG A 12 -19.75 -47.17 -12.33
N LEU A 13 -18.49 -46.81 -12.06
CA LEU A 13 -17.76 -45.77 -12.79
C LEU A 13 -16.98 -46.38 -13.95
N GLU A 14 -17.23 -45.92 -15.17
CA GLU A 14 -16.50 -46.33 -16.37
C GLU A 14 -15.43 -45.29 -16.74
N TYR A 15 -14.26 -45.75 -17.19
CA TYR A 15 -13.19 -44.88 -17.70
C TYR A 15 -12.56 -45.49 -18.95
N PHE A 16 -12.05 -44.63 -19.84
CA PHE A 16 -11.43 -45.01 -21.11
C PHE A 16 -9.97 -44.58 -21.16
N LEU A 17 -9.12 -45.43 -21.73
CA LEU A 17 -7.69 -45.16 -21.93
C LEU A 17 -7.41 -45.04 -23.44
N ASP A 18 -6.83 -43.91 -23.83
CA ASP A 18 -6.41 -43.64 -25.21
C ASP A 18 -4.96 -44.12 -25.40
N VAL A 19 -4.81 -45.29 -26.03
CA VAL A 19 -3.52 -46.01 -26.16
C VAL A 19 -2.53 -45.27 -27.06
N ASP A 20 -3.02 -44.46 -28.00
CA ASP A 20 -2.19 -43.73 -28.96
C ASP A 20 -1.45 -42.55 -28.31
N LYS A 21 -1.91 -42.10 -27.13
CA LYS A 21 -1.29 -41.00 -26.36
C LYS A 21 -0.28 -41.46 -25.31
N LEU A 22 -0.08 -42.77 -25.15
CA LEU A 22 0.86 -43.31 -24.17
C LEU A 22 2.30 -43.29 -24.68
N HIS A 23 3.22 -42.78 -23.85
CA HIS A 23 4.65 -42.79 -24.15
C HIS A 23 5.29 -44.13 -23.77
N GLU A 24 6.45 -44.43 -24.35
CA GLU A 24 7.28 -45.58 -23.94
C GLU A 24 7.70 -45.43 -22.46
N GLY A 25 7.60 -46.49 -21.67
CA GLY A 25 7.79 -46.53 -20.22
C GLY A 25 6.51 -46.81 -19.42
N SER A 26 6.52 -46.43 -18.14
CA SER A 26 5.36 -46.53 -17.24
C SER A 26 4.57 -45.21 -17.27
N ASN A 27 3.28 -45.29 -17.61
CA ASN A 27 2.35 -44.16 -17.62
C ASN A 27 1.45 -44.25 -16.37
N PHE A 28 1.49 -43.22 -15.52
CA PHE A 28 0.76 -43.20 -14.24
C PHE A 28 -0.45 -42.27 -14.31
N GLY A 29 -1.63 -42.79 -13.96
CA GLY A 29 -2.88 -42.06 -13.84
C GLY A 29 -3.56 -42.32 -12.49
N ARG A 30 -4.48 -41.44 -12.10
CA ARG A 30 -5.30 -41.61 -10.88
C ARG A 30 -6.74 -41.19 -11.14
N VAL A 31 -7.68 -42.00 -10.68
CA VAL A 31 -9.10 -41.66 -10.60
C VAL A 31 -9.41 -41.31 -9.15
N ILE A 32 -9.86 -40.07 -8.91
CA ILE A 32 -10.17 -39.57 -7.56
C ILE A 32 -11.68 -39.37 -7.47
N LEU A 33 -12.33 -40.06 -6.52
CA LEU A 33 -13.72 -39.84 -6.14
C LEU A 33 -13.73 -39.12 -4.80
N GLU A 34 -14.18 -37.88 -4.78
CA GLU A 34 -14.22 -37.04 -3.58
C GLU A 34 -15.67 -36.86 -3.11
N SER A 35 -15.91 -37.20 -1.85
CA SER A 35 -17.13 -36.86 -1.11
C SER A 35 -16.76 -35.96 0.08
N PRO A 36 -17.75 -35.34 0.76
CA PRO A 36 -17.48 -34.61 2.00
C PRO A 36 -16.89 -35.48 3.13
N TYR A 37 -17.05 -36.81 3.07
CA TYR A 37 -16.65 -37.72 4.15
C TYR A 37 -15.36 -38.48 3.86
N GLU A 38 -15.07 -38.74 2.59
CA GLU A 38 -13.94 -39.55 2.16
C GLU A 38 -13.48 -39.20 0.74
N THR A 39 -12.20 -39.44 0.47
CA THR A 39 -11.60 -39.37 -0.85
C THR A 39 -11.08 -40.76 -1.22
N LEU A 40 -11.69 -41.40 -2.22
CA LEU A 40 -11.24 -42.67 -2.75
C LEU A 40 -10.33 -42.43 -3.95
N THR A 41 -9.10 -42.92 -3.90
CA THR A 41 -8.12 -42.79 -4.99
C THR A 41 -7.79 -44.15 -5.56
N TYR A 42 -7.97 -44.31 -6.87
CA TYR A 42 -7.61 -45.50 -7.62
C TYR A 42 -6.46 -45.18 -8.57
N GLU A 43 -5.32 -45.84 -8.37
CA GLU A 43 -4.15 -45.69 -9.23
C GLU A 43 -4.29 -46.58 -10.48
N VAL A 44 -4.00 -46.00 -11.65
CA VAL A 44 -4.01 -46.69 -12.94
C VAL A 44 -2.61 -46.61 -13.51
N VAL A 45 -1.95 -47.75 -13.69
CA VAL A 45 -0.61 -47.84 -14.29
C VAL A 45 -0.71 -48.57 -15.62
N VAL A 46 -0.19 -47.96 -16.68
CA VAL A 46 -0.13 -48.56 -18.02
C VAL A 46 1.32 -48.59 -18.48
N GLU A 47 1.87 -49.79 -18.66
CA GLU A 47 3.24 -49.99 -19.13
C GLU A 47 3.26 -50.23 -20.65
N LYS A 48 4.14 -49.52 -21.37
CA LYS A 48 4.34 -49.64 -22.82
C LYS A 48 5.85 -49.70 -23.11
N ASP A 49 6.35 -50.81 -23.65
CA ASP A 49 7.74 -50.96 -24.13
C ASP A 49 8.88 -50.65 -23.11
N VAL A 50 8.77 -51.15 -21.87
CA VAL A 50 9.78 -50.89 -20.81
C VAL A 50 11.09 -51.67 -21.03
N LYS A 51 12.21 -50.98 -21.29
CA LYS A 51 13.58 -51.53 -21.19
C LYS A 51 14.20 -51.21 -19.82
N ARG A 52 14.51 -52.23 -19.01
CA ARG A 52 15.13 -52.05 -17.68
C ARG A 52 16.67 -52.05 -17.79
N ASP A 53 17.26 -50.86 -17.77
CA ASP A 53 18.71 -50.61 -17.75
C ASP A 53 19.26 -50.78 -16.31
N GLU A 54 19.35 -52.03 -15.82
CA GLU A 54 19.87 -52.33 -14.47
C GLU A 54 21.40 -52.38 -14.41
N GLU A 55 22.07 -52.81 -15.49
CA GLU A 55 23.53 -52.98 -15.55
C GLU A 55 24.30 -51.65 -15.68
N ARG A 56 23.79 -50.67 -16.45
CA ARG A 56 24.40 -49.33 -16.53
C ARG A 56 24.48 -48.63 -15.18
N ARG A 57 23.46 -48.81 -14.33
CA ARG A 57 23.43 -48.26 -12.97
C ARG A 57 24.49 -48.90 -12.06
N ALA A 58 24.96 -50.12 -12.35
CA ALA A 58 26.03 -50.76 -11.58
C ALA A 58 27.41 -50.19 -11.93
N ASN A 59 27.72 -50.02 -13.23
CA ASN A 59 28.98 -49.43 -13.68
C ASN A 59 29.14 -47.98 -13.21
N ASP A 60 28.06 -47.19 -13.29
CA ASP A 60 28.07 -45.80 -12.79
C ASP A 60 28.31 -45.73 -11.27
N ARG A 61 27.79 -46.69 -10.50
CA ARG A 61 28.03 -46.78 -9.05
C ARG A 61 29.49 -47.11 -8.73
N GLU A 62 30.09 -48.03 -9.49
CA GLU A 62 31.50 -48.39 -9.34
C GLU A 62 32.42 -47.20 -9.65
N PHE A 63 32.17 -46.52 -10.77
CA PHE A 63 32.92 -45.31 -11.14
C PHE A 63 32.75 -44.19 -10.11
N ALA A 64 31.51 -43.93 -9.65
CA ALA A 64 31.25 -42.96 -8.58
C ALA A 64 31.94 -43.35 -7.26
N GLY A 65 32.14 -44.64 -7.01
CA GLY A 65 32.92 -45.17 -5.88
C GLY A 65 34.38 -44.70 -5.91
N ILE A 66 35.02 -44.73 -7.08
CA ILE A 66 36.41 -44.25 -7.27
C ILE A 66 36.52 -42.76 -6.92
N ILE A 67 35.62 -41.93 -7.49
CA ILE A 67 35.60 -40.48 -7.26
C ILE A 67 35.31 -40.16 -5.79
N ARG A 68 34.36 -40.86 -5.15
CA ARG A 68 34.02 -40.65 -3.74
C ARG A 68 35.20 -40.95 -2.83
N ASN A 69 35.95 -42.02 -3.09
CA ASN A 69 37.15 -42.35 -2.30
C ASN A 69 38.29 -41.36 -2.58
N TYR A 70 38.43 -40.85 -3.80
CA TYR A 70 39.39 -39.78 -4.10
C TYR A 70 39.12 -38.52 -3.26
N LEU A 71 37.85 -38.13 -3.11
CA LEU A 71 37.48 -37.01 -2.24
C LEU A 71 37.77 -37.29 -0.75
N LYS A 72 37.73 -38.56 -0.30
CA LYS A 72 38.14 -38.92 1.07
C LYS A 72 39.65 -38.73 1.25
N TYR A 73 40.43 -39.15 0.26
CA TYR A 73 41.86 -38.89 0.21
C TYR A 73 42.15 -37.38 0.27
N GLU A 74 41.51 -36.57 -0.59
CA GLU A 74 41.65 -35.10 -0.59
C GLU A 74 41.19 -34.44 0.73
N SER A 75 40.32 -35.10 1.51
CA SER A 75 39.90 -34.65 2.85
C SER A 75 40.86 -35.06 3.98
N GLY A 76 41.91 -35.84 3.68
CA GLY A 76 42.86 -36.38 4.65
C GLY A 76 42.33 -37.56 5.49
N LYS A 77 41.30 -38.28 5.01
CA LYS A 77 40.67 -39.42 5.72
C LYS A 77 41.07 -40.79 5.19
N MET A 78 41.84 -40.80 4.11
CA MET A 78 42.29 -42.01 3.42
C MET A 78 43.70 -41.72 2.92
N GLU A 79 44.63 -42.66 3.12
CA GLU A 79 45.98 -42.54 2.60
C GLU A 79 45.99 -42.70 1.07
N LEU A 80 47.01 -42.13 0.41
CA LEU A 80 47.13 -42.20 -1.05
C LEU A 80 47.27 -43.65 -1.54
N SER A 81 48.00 -44.50 -0.81
CA SER A 81 48.20 -45.91 -1.13
C SER A 81 46.88 -46.69 -1.15
N ASP A 82 46.06 -46.50 -0.12
CA ASP A 82 44.80 -47.23 0.05
C ASP A 82 43.80 -46.82 -1.03
N TRP A 83 43.76 -45.53 -1.37
CA TRP A 83 42.92 -45.05 -2.46
C TRP A 83 43.39 -45.62 -3.80
N LEU A 84 44.70 -45.61 -4.05
CA LEU A 84 45.28 -46.08 -5.30
C LEU A 84 44.95 -47.55 -5.56
N GLU A 85 45.14 -48.44 -4.57
CA GLU A 85 44.84 -49.87 -4.72
C GLU A 85 43.36 -50.12 -5.01
N GLU A 86 42.47 -49.48 -4.26
CA GLU A 86 41.03 -49.64 -4.43
C GLU A 86 40.54 -49.03 -5.76
N ALA A 87 41.10 -47.88 -6.17
CA ALA A 87 40.78 -47.24 -7.45
C ALA A 87 41.23 -48.10 -8.64
N LEU A 88 42.44 -48.66 -8.59
CA LEU A 88 42.98 -49.57 -9.60
C LEU A 88 42.15 -50.85 -9.71
N ARG A 89 41.72 -51.42 -8.58
CA ARG A 89 40.82 -52.59 -8.55
C ARG A 89 39.49 -52.30 -9.24
N ARG A 90 38.85 -51.18 -8.91
CA ARG A 90 37.55 -50.78 -9.48
C ARG A 90 37.63 -50.42 -10.95
N ILE A 91 38.65 -49.66 -11.37
CA ILE A 91 38.80 -49.29 -12.79
C ILE A 91 39.18 -50.49 -13.67
N SER A 92 39.93 -51.46 -13.12
CA SER A 92 40.23 -52.72 -13.85
C SER A 92 38.96 -53.52 -14.08
N HIS A 93 38.10 -53.65 -13.06
CA HIS A 93 36.80 -54.28 -13.21
C HIS A 93 35.91 -53.57 -14.24
N LEU A 94 35.85 -52.22 -14.22
CA LEU A 94 35.10 -51.45 -15.23
C LEU A 94 35.61 -51.69 -16.66
N ARG A 95 36.92 -51.87 -16.84
CA ARG A 95 37.52 -52.19 -18.14
C ARG A 95 37.23 -53.62 -18.60
N GLU A 96 37.09 -54.57 -17.67
CA GLU A 96 36.67 -55.94 -18.00
C GLU A 96 35.20 -55.97 -18.46
N MET A 97 34.34 -55.19 -17.80
CA MET A 97 32.91 -55.12 -18.13
C MET A 97 32.63 -54.36 -19.43
N ASP A 98 33.40 -53.32 -19.76
CA ASP A 98 33.31 -52.58 -21.02
C ASP A 98 34.70 -52.33 -21.65
N PRO A 99 35.26 -53.33 -22.35
CA PRO A 99 36.61 -53.25 -22.92
C PRO A 99 36.76 -52.22 -24.05
N LYS A 100 35.65 -51.81 -24.67
CA LYS A 100 35.64 -50.85 -25.78
C LYS A 100 35.62 -49.40 -25.30
N ASN A 101 35.46 -49.17 -24.00
CA ASN A 101 35.38 -47.84 -23.41
C ASN A 101 36.76 -47.19 -23.27
N GLU A 102 37.09 -46.33 -24.23
CA GLU A 102 38.35 -45.60 -24.29
C GLU A 102 38.57 -44.69 -23.07
N PHE A 103 37.50 -44.17 -22.46
CA PHE A 103 37.59 -43.31 -21.27
C PHE A 103 38.17 -44.07 -20.06
N TYR A 104 37.74 -45.32 -19.83
CA TYR A 104 38.24 -46.10 -18.68
C TYR A 104 39.73 -46.43 -18.81
N LEU A 105 40.23 -46.60 -20.03
CA LEU A 105 41.67 -46.78 -20.28
C LEU A 105 42.45 -45.52 -19.89
N LEU A 106 42.02 -44.34 -20.37
CA LEU A 106 42.68 -43.07 -20.05
C LEU A 106 42.56 -42.73 -18.56
N PHE A 107 41.42 -43.01 -17.94
CA PHE A 107 41.22 -42.76 -16.51
C PHE A 107 42.06 -43.71 -15.64
N HIS A 108 42.28 -44.96 -16.07
CA HIS A 108 43.23 -45.87 -15.44
C HIS A 108 44.64 -45.26 -15.45
N ALA A 109 45.11 -44.79 -16.61
CA ALA A 109 46.40 -44.12 -16.71
C ALA A 109 46.47 -42.87 -15.79
N HIS A 110 45.38 -42.11 -15.67
CA HIS A 110 45.32 -40.96 -14.76
C HIS A 110 45.41 -41.36 -13.29
N ILE A 111 44.73 -42.42 -12.86
CA ILE A 111 44.86 -42.96 -11.48
C ILE A 111 46.32 -43.36 -11.22
N SER A 112 46.96 -44.08 -12.16
CA SER A 112 48.36 -44.48 -12.05
C SER A 112 49.32 -43.28 -11.98
N LEU A 113 49.05 -42.19 -12.72
CA LEU A 113 49.82 -40.95 -12.62
C LEU A 113 49.69 -40.28 -11.24
N ILE A 114 48.47 -40.18 -10.70
CA ILE A 114 48.24 -39.63 -9.35
C ILE A 114 48.97 -40.47 -8.29
N GLY A 115 49.00 -41.79 -8.46
CA GLY A 115 49.72 -42.73 -7.59
C GLY A 115 51.23 -42.80 -7.79
N GLY A 116 51.82 -42.00 -8.69
CA GLY A 116 53.26 -42.01 -8.98
C GLY A 116 53.77 -43.21 -9.79
N ARG A 117 52.88 -44.07 -10.33
CA ARG A 117 53.22 -45.23 -11.15
C ARG A 117 53.38 -44.85 -12.63
N THR A 118 54.42 -44.07 -12.92
CA THR A 118 54.66 -43.48 -14.25
C THR A 118 54.90 -44.52 -15.36
N VAL A 119 55.54 -45.65 -15.04
CA VAL A 119 55.82 -46.73 -16.01
C VAL A 119 54.53 -47.40 -16.49
N GLU A 120 53.62 -47.70 -15.56
CA GLU A 120 52.32 -48.31 -15.85
C GLU A 120 51.44 -47.35 -16.65
N ALA A 121 51.41 -46.06 -16.25
CA ALA A 121 50.69 -45.02 -16.99
C ALA A 121 51.21 -44.85 -18.43
N LYS A 122 52.54 -44.89 -18.62
CA LYS A 122 53.16 -44.78 -19.95
C LYS A 122 52.75 -45.95 -20.85
N TRP A 123 52.80 -47.18 -20.34
CA TRP A 123 52.39 -48.35 -21.10
C TRP A 123 50.92 -48.30 -21.51
N LEU A 124 50.03 -47.87 -20.60
CA LEU A 124 48.60 -47.70 -20.90
C LEU A 124 48.35 -46.63 -21.96
N LEU A 125 49.09 -45.51 -21.93
CA LEU A 125 48.96 -44.45 -22.92
C LEU A 125 49.56 -44.83 -24.28
N GLU A 126 50.67 -45.58 -24.32
CA GLU A 126 51.22 -46.13 -25.57
C GLU A 126 50.29 -47.19 -26.20
N SER A 127 49.52 -47.92 -25.39
CA SER A 127 48.49 -48.85 -25.86
C SER A 127 47.26 -48.14 -26.46
N TYR A 128 47.08 -46.85 -26.17
CA TYR A 128 46.04 -46.04 -26.78
C TYR A 128 46.46 -45.62 -28.18
N ASN A 129 45.74 -46.11 -29.20
CA ASN A 129 46.10 -45.91 -30.60
C ASN A 129 45.72 -44.48 -31.06
N TYR A 130 46.53 -43.49 -30.69
CA TYR A 130 46.36 -42.08 -31.06
C TYR A 130 46.66 -41.88 -32.55
N ASN A 131 45.69 -42.21 -33.40
CA ASN A 131 45.81 -41.99 -34.83
C ASN A 131 45.65 -40.51 -35.16
N ARG A 132 46.66 -39.93 -35.83
CA ARG A 132 46.70 -38.54 -36.33
C ARG A 132 45.52 -38.16 -37.25
N PHE A 133 44.74 -39.14 -37.71
CA PHE A 133 43.54 -39.01 -38.57
C PHE A 133 42.21 -39.22 -37.82
N ALA A 134 42.22 -39.50 -36.52
CA ALA A 134 41.02 -39.60 -35.67
C ALA A 134 40.57 -38.24 -35.09
N ILE A 135 41.02 -37.14 -35.71
CA ILE A 135 40.55 -35.77 -35.46
C ILE A 135 39.07 -35.74 -35.84
N GLY A 136 38.18 -35.92 -34.85
CA GLY A 136 36.73 -35.73 -35.03
C GLY A 136 35.77 -36.78 -34.44
N LYS A 137 36.23 -37.85 -33.77
CA LYS A 137 35.30 -38.80 -33.13
C LYS A 137 34.83 -38.39 -31.73
N ASP A 138 35.74 -37.95 -30.87
CA ASP A 138 35.42 -37.35 -29.57
C ASP A 138 36.54 -36.37 -29.18
N VAL A 139 36.20 -35.08 -29.15
CA VAL A 139 37.16 -33.99 -28.88
C VAL A 139 37.62 -34.02 -27.42
N GLU A 140 36.77 -34.44 -26.48
CA GLU A 140 37.10 -34.46 -25.06
C GLU A 140 38.13 -35.55 -24.73
N LEU A 141 37.97 -36.75 -25.30
CA LEU A 141 38.91 -37.87 -25.10
C LEU A 141 40.28 -37.59 -25.71
N SER A 142 40.29 -36.95 -26.88
CA SER A 142 41.53 -36.55 -27.56
C SER A 142 42.31 -35.53 -26.72
N SER A 143 41.61 -34.50 -26.21
CA SER A 143 42.19 -33.52 -25.28
C SER A 143 42.66 -34.16 -23.97
N TYR A 144 41.93 -35.15 -23.46
CA TYR A 144 42.29 -35.86 -22.23
C TYR A 144 43.57 -36.69 -22.39
N TYR A 145 43.74 -37.38 -23.51
CA TYR A 145 44.99 -38.06 -23.82
C TYR A 145 46.18 -37.08 -23.87
N LEU A 146 46.04 -35.95 -24.59
CA LEU A 146 47.07 -34.92 -24.65
C LEU A 146 47.43 -34.39 -23.26
N TYR A 147 46.43 -34.08 -22.43
CA TYR A 147 46.62 -33.68 -21.04
C TYR A 147 47.44 -34.71 -20.24
N LEU A 148 47.13 -36.01 -20.32
CA LEU A 148 47.86 -37.04 -19.58
C LEU A 148 49.32 -37.18 -20.02
N THR A 149 49.62 -36.96 -21.31
CA THR A 149 51.01 -36.99 -21.81
C THR A 149 51.89 -35.87 -21.27
N THR A 150 51.30 -34.75 -20.80
CA THR A 150 52.06 -33.65 -20.16
C THR A 150 52.71 -34.05 -18.84
N PHE A 151 52.09 -34.99 -18.09
CA PHE A 151 52.64 -35.47 -16.82
C PHE A 151 53.75 -36.52 -17.01
N LEU A 152 53.85 -37.11 -18.21
CA LEU A 152 54.93 -38.03 -18.58
C LEU A 152 56.16 -37.33 -19.16
N SER A 153 55.99 -36.10 -19.64
CA SER A 153 57.05 -35.33 -20.31
C SER A 153 57.60 -34.23 -19.39
N SER A 154 58.89 -34.34 -19.05
CA SER A 154 59.60 -33.35 -18.20
C SER A 154 59.96 -32.06 -18.94
N ASP A 155 59.55 -31.92 -20.21
CA ASP A 155 59.94 -30.82 -21.08
C ASP A 155 58.93 -29.67 -21.03
N THR A 156 59.39 -28.51 -20.56
CA THR A 156 58.60 -27.26 -20.52
C THR A 156 58.11 -26.80 -21.90
N ILE A 157 58.81 -27.16 -22.99
CA ILE A 157 58.39 -26.81 -24.35
C ILE A 157 57.21 -27.70 -24.79
N GLY A 158 57.25 -28.98 -24.45
CA GLY A 158 56.14 -29.91 -24.68
C GLY A 158 54.86 -29.48 -23.95
N GLN A 159 55.00 -29.08 -22.68
CA GLN A 159 53.86 -28.60 -21.87
C GLN A 159 53.20 -27.35 -22.47
N ARG A 160 53.99 -26.38 -22.96
CA ARG A 160 53.45 -25.18 -23.63
C ARG A 160 52.72 -25.51 -24.92
N LYS A 161 53.26 -26.41 -25.75
CA LYS A 161 52.59 -26.85 -26.99
C LYS A 161 51.24 -27.51 -26.72
N VAL A 162 51.18 -28.37 -25.68
CA VAL A 162 49.92 -29.00 -25.29
C VAL A 162 48.95 -27.96 -24.72
N ALA A 163 49.41 -26.99 -23.92
CA ALA A 163 48.56 -25.89 -23.45
C ALA A 163 47.97 -25.06 -24.61
N GLU A 164 48.76 -24.71 -25.63
CA GLU A 164 48.29 -24.00 -26.82
C GLU A 164 47.25 -24.81 -27.61
N GLU A 165 47.43 -26.13 -27.70
CA GLU A 165 46.49 -27.03 -28.37
C GLU A 165 45.18 -27.21 -27.58
N LEU A 166 45.27 -27.34 -26.24
CA LEU A 166 44.12 -27.34 -25.33
C LEU A 166 43.36 -26.01 -25.36
N SER A 167 44.08 -24.88 -25.43
CA SER A 167 43.48 -23.55 -25.56
C SER A 167 42.74 -23.40 -26.88
N ARG A 168 43.34 -23.84 -28.00
CA ARG A 168 42.70 -23.81 -29.33
C ARG A 168 41.47 -24.72 -29.39
N THR A 169 41.51 -25.89 -28.76
CA THR A 169 40.37 -26.81 -28.72
C THR A 169 39.26 -26.26 -27.83
N PHE A 170 39.58 -25.66 -26.68
CA PHE A 170 38.60 -24.98 -25.83
C PHE A 170 37.96 -23.78 -26.52
N MET A 171 38.71 -22.99 -27.29
CA MET A 171 38.13 -21.90 -28.11
C MET A 171 37.10 -22.38 -29.13
N LYS A 172 37.23 -23.62 -29.62
CA LYS A 172 36.28 -24.25 -30.56
C LYS A 172 35.09 -24.90 -29.86
N HIS A 173 35.29 -25.36 -28.62
CA HIS A 173 34.29 -26.05 -27.79
C HIS A 173 34.26 -25.44 -26.38
N PRO A 174 33.78 -24.18 -26.25
CA PRO A 174 33.77 -23.47 -24.97
C PRO A 174 32.79 -24.08 -23.95
N ASP A 175 31.87 -24.93 -24.39
CA ASP A 175 30.89 -25.67 -23.59
C ASP A 175 31.51 -26.76 -22.69
N SER A 176 32.66 -27.32 -23.10
CA SER A 176 33.27 -28.45 -22.38
C SER A 176 34.05 -28.01 -21.13
N TRP A 177 33.43 -28.20 -19.96
CA TRP A 177 34.10 -27.99 -18.66
C TRP A 177 35.30 -28.93 -18.43
N LYS A 178 35.33 -30.10 -19.08
CA LYS A 178 36.42 -31.07 -18.96
C LYS A 178 37.71 -30.50 -19.56
N ILE A 179 37.63 -29.94 -20.77
CA ILE A 179 38.77 -29.33 -21.46
C ILE A 179 39.28 -28.13 -20.66
N LEU A 180 38.38 -27.31 -20.10
CA LEU A 180 38.77 -26.21 -19.23
C LEU A 180 39.53 -26.69 -17.98
N CYS A 181 39.04 -27.75 -17.31
CA CYS A 181 39.72 -28.30 -16.13
C CYS A 181 41.14 -28.80 -16.46
N MET A 182 41.34 -29.39 -17.63
CA MET A 182 42.67 -29.82 -18.11
C MET A 182 43.57 -28.63 -18.42
N LEU A 183 43.05 -27.64 -19.16
CA LEU A 183 43.79 -26.43 -19.56
C LEU A 183 44.29 -25.65 -18.34
N VAL A 184 43.43 -25.47 -17.34
CA VAL A 184 43.70 -24.72 -16.11
C VAL A 184 44.81 -25.35 -15.25
N GLU A 185 45.09 -26.64 -15.42
CA GLU A 185 46.18 -27.32 -14.72
C GLU A 185 47.51 -27.30 -15.49
N VAL A 186 47.47 -27.25 -16.82
CA VAL A 186 48.67 -27.30 -17.67
C VAL A 186 49.21 -25.91 -18.01
N ASP A 187 48.33 -24.94 -18.28
CA ASP A 187 48.75 -23.62 -18.74
C ASP A 187 49.38 -22.79 -17.59
N PRO A 188 50.60 -22.26 -17.77
CA PRO A 188 51.23 -21.36 -16.80
C PRO A 188 50.41 -20.13 -16.43
N GLU A 189 49.55 -19.61 -17.31
CA GLU A 189 48.72 -18.42 -17.07
C GLU A 189 47.77 -18.62 -15.89
N TYR A 190 47.19 -19.83 -15.78
CA TYR A 190 46.25 -20.19 -14.72
C TYR A 190 46.92 -20.58 -13.39
N LYS A 191 48.25 -20.45 -13.27
CA LYS A 191 48.93 -20.48 -11.96
C LYS A 191 48.49 -19.33 -11.06
N ILE A 192 48.04 -18.23 -11.66
CA ILE A 192 47.44 -17.11 -10.93
C ILE A 192 45.99 -17.49 -10.58
N TYR A 193 45.73 -17.75 -9.28
CA TYR A 193 44.42 -18.20 -8.81
C TYR A 193 43.24 -17.28 -9.21
N SER A 194 43.45 -15.97 -9.37
CA SER A 194 42.39 -15.05 -9.80
C SER A 194 41.96 -15.27 -11.24
N GLU A 195 42.89 -15.52 -12.17
CA GLU A 195 42.57 -15.79 -13.58
C GLU A 195 41.93 -17.18 -13.72
N ARG A 196 42.46 -18.16 -12.97
CA ARG A 196 41.86 -19.50 -12.87
C ARG A 196 40.41 -19.46 -12.38
N LEU A 197 40.13 -18.73 -11.30
CA LEU A 197 38.77 -18.61 -10.78
C LEU A 197 37.86 -17.86 -11.75
N ARG A 198 38.35 -16.82 -12.44
CA ARG A 198 37.56 -16.09 -13.45
C ARG A 198 37.13 -16.99 -14.60
N ALA A 199 38.03 -17.82 -15.12
CA ALA A 199 37.71 -18.76 -16.19
C ALA A 199 36.67 -19.81 -15.75
N LEU A 200 36.82 -20.36 -14.55
CA LEU A 200 35.86 -21.32 -13.98
C LEU A 200 34.50 -20.65 -13.68
N GLU A 201 34.49 -19.44 -13.12
CA GLU A 201 33.26 -18.70 -12.85
C GLU A 201 32.48 -18.42 -14.15
N LYS A 202 33.17 -18.02 -15.23
CA LYS A 202 32.57 -17.82 -16.55
C LYS A 202 31.88 -19.09 -17.07
N GLN A 203 32.58 -20.23 -16.99
CA GLN A 203 32.02 -21.54 -17.39
C GLN A 203 30.77 -21.93 -16.61
N PHE A 204 30.73 -21.60 -15.31
CA PHE A 204 29.59 -21.92 -14.46
C PHE A 204 28.32 -21.18 -14.91
N TYR A 205 28.43 -19.88 -15.24
CA TYR A 205 27.28 -19.07 -15.63
C TYR A 205 26.82 -19.31 -17.06
N GLU A 206 27.75 -19.45 -18.01
CA GLU A 206 27.41 -19.60 -19.44
C GLU A 206 26.86 -21.01 -19.72
N GLU A 207 27.48 -22.04 -19.17
CA GLU A 207 27.28 -23.43 -19.60
C GLU A 207 26.68 -24.33 -18.51
N LYS A 208 26.35 -23.78 -17.33
CA LYS A 208 25.71 -24.49 -16.19
C LYS A 208 26.41 -25.81 -15.85
N SER A 209 27.74 -25.77 -15.74
CA SER A 209 28.53 -26.96 -15.41
C SER A 209 28.45 -27.32 -13.93
N HIS A 210 27.95 -28.52 -13.59
CA HIS A 210 27.69 -28.98 -12.21
C HIS A 210 28.50 -30.23 -11.80
N SER A 211 29.64 -30.48 -12.43
CA SER A 211 30.45 -31.67 -12.16
C SER A 211 31.22 -31.60 -10.84
N ILE A 212 31.36 -32.75 -10.16
CA ILE A 212 32.17 -32.90 -8.93
C ILE A 212 33.62 -32.44 -9.15
N TRP A 213 34.21 -32.82 -10.28
CA TRP A 213 35.61 -32.50 -10.57
C TRP A 213 35.81 -31.00 -10.81
N PHE A 214 34.86 -30.37 -11.50
CA PHE A 214 34.84 -28.94 -11.73
C PHE A 214 34.81 -28.15 -10.41
N TYR A 215 33.91 -28.53 -9.48
CA TYR A 215 33.87 -27.90 -8.16
C TYR A 215 35.12 -28.17 -7.31
N LEU A 216 35.73 -29.36 -7.43
CA LEU A 216 36.99 -29.66 -6.77
C LEU A 216 38.12 -28.73 -7.25
N GLN A 217 38.18 -28.47 -8.56
CA GLN A 217 39.20 -27.57 -9.13
C GLN A 217 39.04 -26.13 -8.65
N ALA A 218 37.80 -25.63 -8.59
CA ALA A 218 37.52 -24.32 -8.00
C ALA A 218 37.84 -24.28 -6.50
N PHE A 219 37.49 -25.34 -5.76
CA PHE A 219 37.73 -25.43 -4.32
C PHE A 219 39.22 -25.46 -3.97
N LYS A 220 40.07 -26.14 -4.76
CA LYS A 220 41.54 -26.15 -4.55
C LYS A 220 42.12 -24.73 -4.50
N CYS A 221 41.61 -23.80 -5.30
CA CYS A 221 42.01 -22.39 -5.25
C CYS A 221 41.67 -21.74 -3.90
N PHE A 222 40.45 -21.98 -3.38
CA PHE A 222 40.03 -21.44 -2.08
C PHE A 222 40.77 -22.08 -0.91
N ARG A 223 41.04 -23.39 -0.98
CA ARG A 223 41.82 -24.11 0.05
C ARG A 223 43.26 -23.60 0.15
N ASN A 224 43.92 -23.38 -0.99
CA ASN A 224 45.33 -22.96 -1.01
C ASN A 224 45.51 -21.49 -0.63
N LYS A 225 44.54 -20.63 -1.01
CA LYS A 225 44.58 -19.20 -0.70
C LYS A 225 43.18 -18.69 -0.36
N SER A 226 42.84 -18.71 0.93
CA SER A 226 41.55 -18.27 1.47
C SER A 226 41.19 -16.83 1.05
N SER A 227 42.19 -15.95 0.91
CA SER A 227 41.98 -14.55 0.46
C SER A 227 41.50 -14.41 -0.98
N SER A 228 41.48 -15.50 -1.76
CA SER A 228 40.93 -15.50 -3.12
C SER A 228 39.39 -15.44 -3.11
N LEU A 229 38.76 -15.84 -2.01
CA LEU A 229 37.32 -15.75 -1.80
C LEU A 229 36.94 -14.31 -1.44
N LYS A 230 36.77 -13.44 -2.43
CA LYS A 230 36.46 -12.02 -2.20
C LYS A 230 34.98 -11.72 -1.99
N LYS A 231 34.10 -12.55 -2.55
CA LYS A 231 32.65 -12.39 -2.55
C LYS A 231 31.97 -13.75 -2.37
N LEU A 232 30.70 -13.73 -1.97
CA LEU A 232 29.83 -14.90 -1.90
C LEU A 232 28.70 -14.74 -2.94
N GLY A 233 28.99 -15.08 -4.19
CA GLY A 233 27.98 -15.22 -5.25
C GLY A 233 27.51 -16.68 -5.37
N GLU A 234 26.65 -16.94 -6.37
CA GLU A 234 26.11 -18.29 -6.59
C GLU A 234 27.23 -19.32 -6.84
N PHE A 235 28.22 -18.95 -7.66
CA PHE A 235 29.37 -19.82 -7.94
C PHE A 235 30.15 -20.18 -6.67
N GLU A 236 30.55 -19.20 -5.86
CA GLU A 236 31.33 -19.45 -4.65
C GLU A 236 30.53 -20.27 -3.63
N VAL A 237 29.25 -19.97 -3.44
CA VAL A 237 28.37 -20.70 -2.52
C VAL A 237 28.20 -22.16 -2.97
N ARG A 238 28.06 -22.44 -4.27
CA ARG A 238 27.97 -23.81 -4.81
C ARG A 238 29.26 -24.60 -4.58
N VAL A 239 30.42 -23.99 -4.80
CA VAL A 239 31.74 -24.60 -4.55
C VAL A 239 31.93 -24.91 -3.08
N LEU A 240 31.56 -23.97 -2.18
CA LEU A 240 31.65 -24.16 -0.73
C LEU A 240 30.66 -25.23 -0.24
N LEU A 241 29.46 -25.31 -0.81
CA LEU A 241 28.48 -26.35 -0.50
C LEU A 241 28.98 -27.73 -0.90
N PHE A 242 29.59 -27.85 -2.08
CA PHE A 242 30.29 -29.06 -2.48
C PHE A 242 31.37 -29.44 -1.45
N ALA A 243 32.24 -28.49 -1.09
CA ALA A 243 33.35 -28.74 -0.18
C ALA A 243 32.90 -29.21 1.21
N VAL A 244 31.86 -28.59 1.79
CA VAL A 244 31.38 -28.97 3.12
C VAL A 244 30.64 -30.30 3.11
N LYS A 245 29.87 -30.61 2.04
CA LYS A 245 29.18 -31.91 1.89
C LYS A 245 30.17 -33.07 1.85
N HIS A 246 31.30 -32.88 1.17
CA HIS A 246 32.38 -33.86 1.09
C HIS A 246 33.41 -33.74 2.23
N LYS A 247 33.16 -32.88 3.23
CA LYS A 247 34.02 -32.67 4.40
C LYS A 247 35.46 -32.26 4.04
N LEU A 248 35.63 -31.51 2.95
CA LEU A 248 36.89 -30.94 2.47
C LEU A 248 37.21 -29.57 3.06
N MET A 249 36.19 -28.92 3.61
CA MET A 249 36.24 -27.55 4.11
C MET A 249 37.14 -27.46 5.36
N THR A 250 38.04 -26.48 5.43
CA THR A 250 39.00 -26.29 6.54
C THR A 250 38.46 -25.30 7.58
N ARG A 251 39.01 -25.32 8.82
CA ARG A 251 38.56 -24.43 9.90
C ARG A 251 38.70 -22.95 9.55
N GLU A 252 39.85 -22.57 8.99
CA GLU A 252 40.13 -21.18 8.60
C GLU A 252 39.19 -20.69 7.50
N LEU A 253 38.96 -21.51 6.48
CA LEU A 253 38.02 -21.18 5.40
C LEU A 253 36.57 -21.11 5.92
N ALA A 254 36.22 -21.91 6.93
CA ALA A 254 34.91 -21.87 7.58
C ALA A 254 34.65 -20.52 8.25
N LEU A 255 35.62 -20.06 9.05
CA LEU A 255 35.54 -18.80 9.77
C LEU A 255 35.54 -17.62 8.78
N TYR A 256 36.35 -17.69 7.74
CA TYR A 256 36.38 -16.67 6.69
C TYR A 256 35.05 -16.61 5.91
N THR A 257 34.48 -17.76 5.56
CA THR A 257 33.16 -17.86 4.93
C THR A 257 32.07 -17.29 5.85
N ALA A 258 32.10 -17.61 7.14
CA ALA A 258 31.16 -17.07 8.12
C ALA A 258 31.25 -15.53 8.23
N ASN A 259 32.47 -14.98 8.22
CA ASN A 259 32.66 -13.53 8.23
C ASN A 259 32.03 -12.86 7.00
N LEU A 260 32.29 -13.39 5.79
CA LEU A 260 31.69 -12.87 4.56
C LEU A 260 30.17 -13.05 4.55
N ALA A 261 29.66 -14.18 5.04
CA ALA A 261 28.22 -14.44 5.12
C ALA A 261 27.50 -13.43 6.03
N SER A 262 28.14 -12.96 7.09
CA SER A 262 27.56 -11.93 7.97
C SER A 262 27.36 -10.58 7.28
N GLN A 263 28.10 -10.30 6.20
CA GLN A 263 28.01 -9.08 5.42
C GLN A 263 26.92 -9.15 4.33
N MET A 264 26.45 -10.36 3.99
CA MET A 264 25.38 -10.57 3.00
C MET A 264 24.07 -9.92 3.47
N LYS A 265 23.34 -9.30 2.53
CA LYS A 265 22.05 -8.66 2.80
C LYS A 265 20.85 -9.59 2.58
N VAL A 266 21.00 -10.58 1.71
CA VAL A 266 19.92 -11.47 1.26
C VAL A 266 20.15 -12.87 1.83
N PHE A 267 19.06 -13.56 2.16
CA PHE A 267 19.09 -14.96 2.56
C PHE A 267 19.31 -15.88 1.35
N ASP A 268 20.31 -16.76 1.47
CA ASP A 268 20.59 -17.82 0.50
C ASP A 268 20.53 -19.18 1.23
N GLY A 269 19.64 -20.07 0.75
CA GLY A 269 19.46 -21.40 1.33
C GLY A 269 20.68 -22.31 1.21
N HIS A 270 21.45 -22.21 0.13
CA HIS A 270 22.68 -22.98 -0.04
C HIS A 270 23.78 -22.47 0.90
N LEU A 271 23.89 -21.15 1.08
CA LEU A 271 24.83 -20.58 2.05
C LEU A 271 24.45 -20.95 3.49
N TYR A 272 23.15 -20.96 3.81
CA TYR A 272 22.65 -21.47 5.09
C TYR A 272 23.10 -22.92 5.33
N ASP A 273 22.92 -23.80 4.33
CA ASP A 273 23.38 -25.19 4.42
C ASP A 273 24.89 -25.29 4.62
N VAL A 274 25.67 -24.45 3.93
CA VAL A 274 27.13 -24.35 4.11
C VAL A 274 27.48 -24.06 5.56
N LEU A 275 26.90 -23.02 6.14
CA LEU A 275 27.18 -22.60 7.51
C LEU A 275 26.72 -23.64 8.53
N VAL A 276 25.54 -24.23 8.34
CA VAL A 276 25.00 -25.29 9.21
C VAL A 276 25.89 -26.52 9.23
N LEU A 277 26.33 -26.99 8.05
CA LEU A 277 27.23 -28.12 7.95
C LEU A 277 28.62 -27.79 8.53
N SER A 278 29.11 -26.56 8.31
CA SER A 278 30.37 -26.09 8.89
C SER A 278 30.31 -26.02 10.42
N TYR A 279 29.20 -25.54 10.98
CA TYR A 279 28.99 -25.52 12.43
C TYR A 279 28.91 -26.93 13.02
N LYS A 280 28.32 -27.91 12.32
CA LYS A 280 28.32 -29.31 12.76
C LYS A 280 29.74 -29.88 12.89
N ILE A 281 30.67 -29.42 12.06
CA ILE A 281 32.07 -29.88 12.06
C ILE A 281 32.88 -29.17 13.15
N TYR A 282 32.82 -27.84 13.22
CA TYR A 282 33.74 -27.03 14.06
C TYR A 282 33.13 -26.45 15.34
N LYS A 283 31.80 -26.31 15.42
CA LYS A 283 31.04 -25.76 16.57
C LYS A 283 31.52 -24.37 17.06
N GLU A 284 31.99 -23.53 16.15
CA GLU A 284 32.50 -22.18 16.47
C GLU A 284 31.37 -21.16 16.69
N SER A 285 31.55 -20.26 17.67
CA SER A 285 30.59 -19.20 17.98
C SER A 285 30.40 -18.23 16.82
N MET A 286 31.47 -17.86 16.11
CA MET A 286 31.42 -16.98 14.95
C MET A 286 30.51 -17.53 13.84
N ILE A 287 30.56 -18.85 13.60
CA ILE A 287 29.71 -19.49 12.59
C ILE A 287 28.24 -19.45 13.05
N LEU A 288 27.96 -19.68 14.33
CA LEU A 288 26.62 -19.56 14.90
C LEU A 288 26.07 -18.13 14.78
N THR A 289 26.90 -17.12 15.05
CA THR A 289 26.57 -15.70 14.85
C THR A 289 26.17 -15.43 13.41
N SER A 290 26.95 -15.92 12.44
CA SER A 290 26.64 -15.75 11.02
C SER A 290 25.39 -16.49 10.59
N ILE A 291 25.12 -17.71 11.11
CA ILE A 291 23.86 -18.43 10.86
C ILE A 291 22.67 -17.60 11.30
N CYS A 292 22.69 -17.11 12.55
CA CYS A 292 21.56 -16.34 13.09
C CYS A 292 21.40 -14.99 12.37
N THR A 293 22.51 -14.32 12.04
CA THR A 293 22.49 -13.06 11.29
C THR A 293 21.88 -13.25 9.90
N LEU A 294 22.24 -14.33 9.20
CA LEU A 294 21.69 -14.65 7.88
C LEU A 294 20.19 -14.94 7.95
N LEU A 295 19.75 -15.70 8.96
CA LEU A 295 18.33 -16.01 9.17
C LEU A 295 17.50 -14.77 9.52
N ILE A 296 18.02 -13.87 10.38
CA ILE A 296 17.37 -12.60 10.75
C ILE A 296 17.20 -11.70 9.52
N LYS A 297 18.26 -11.52 8.73
CA LYS A 297 18.18 -10.75 7.48
C LYS A 297 17.22 -11.37 6.46
N GLY A 298 17.04 -12.69 6.51
CA GLY A 298 16.09 -13.44 5.69
C GLY A 298 14.65 -13.49 6.20
N ASN A 299 14.34 -12.81 7.30
CA ASN A 299 13.05 -12.90 7.98
C ASN A 299 12.57 -14.36 8.25
N CYS A 300 13.51 -15.24 8.61
CA CYS A 300 13.27 -16.68 8.73
C CYS A 300 12.71 -17.08 10.11
N VAL A 301 11.38 -17.06 10.25
CA VAL A 301 10.69 -17.33 11.53
C VAL A 301 10.15 -18.76 11.70
N ASP A 302 10.38 -19.65 10.74
CA ASP A 302 9.88 -21.03 10.81
C ASP A 302 10.44 -21.80 12.03
N ARG A 303 9.62 -22.73 12.55
CA ARG A 303 10.00 -23.65 13.65
C ARG A 303 11.32 -24.39 13.43
N LYS A 304 11.68 -24.72 12.19
CA LYS A 304 12.94 -25.41 11.85
C LYS A 304 14.20 -24.61 12.21
N TYR A 305 14.07 -23.28 12.28
CA TYR A 305 15.17 -22.37 12.58
C TYR A 305 15.31 -22.05 14.07
N PHE A 306 14.26 -22.26 14.87
CA PHE A 306 14.22 -21.99 16.30
C PHE A 306 15.45 -22.52 17.06
N LYS A 307 15.92 -23.74 16.72
CA LYS A 307 17.11 -24.36 17.34
C LYS A 307 18.39 -23.52 17.26
N TRP A 308 18.51 -22.64 16.24
CA TRP A 308 19.68 -21.80 16.05
C TRP A 308 19.60 -20.55 16.92
N TYR A 309 18.44 -19.89 16.93
CA TYR A 309 18.18 -18.78 17.83
C TYR A 309 18.32 -19.20 19.29
N GLN A 310 17.78 -20.37 19.65
CA GLN A 310 17.93 -20.91 20.99
C GLN A 310 19.40 -21.09 21.38
N LYS A 311 20.23 -21.69 20.51
CA LYS A 311 21.66 -21.83 20.78
C LYS A 311 22.38 -20.49 20.88
N ALA A 312 22.00 -19.50 20.09
CA ALA A 312 22.61 -18.18 20.15
C ALA A 312 22.25 -17.43 21.43
N VAL A 313 21.01 -17.57 21.92
CA VAL A 313 20.58 -17.03 23.22
C VAL A 313 21.27 -17.75 24.38
N GLU A 314 21.35 -19.08 24.34
CA GLU A 314 22.07 -19.89 25.35
C GLU A 314 23.58 -19.59 25.39
N ALA A 315 24.16 -19.18 24.27
CA ALA A 315 25.55 -18.74 24.16
C ALA A 315 25.75 -17.23 24.40
N GLU A 316 24.70 -16.51 24.81
CA GLU A 316 24.71 -15.06 25.11
C GLU A 316 25.31 -14.19 23.98
N LEU A 317 25.02 -14.56 22.72
CA LEU A 317 25.54 -13.85 21.56
C LEU A 317 24.85 -12.49 21.38
N LYS A 318 25.64 -11.43 21.21
CA LYS A 318 25.16 -10.06 20.98
C LYS A 318 24.81 -9.84 19.50
N ILE A 319 23.66 -10.35 19.08
CA ILE A 319 23.15 -10.22 17.70
C ILE A 319 21.91 -9.31 17.73
N ALA A 320 21.86 -8.34 16.82
CA ALA A 320 20.69 -7.45 16.70
C ALA A 320 19.43 -8.25 16.37
N GLN A 321 18.31 -7.92 17.00
CA GLN A 321 17.00 -8.56 16.85
C GLN A 321 16.92 -10.06 17.22
N LEU A 322 17.94 -10.59 17.91
CA LEU A 322 17.99 -12.02 18.22
C LEU A 322 16.78 -12.49 19.04
N TYR A 323 16.37 -11.71 20.03
CA TYR A 323 15.31 -12.08 20.98
C TYR A 323 13.92 -12.02 20.34
N GLU A 324 13.70 -11.09 19.41
CA GLU A 324 12.47 -10.98 18.62
C GLU A 324 12.30 -12.19 17.71
N TYR A 325 13.35 -12.58 16.98
CA TYR A 325 13.30 -13.76 16.12
C TYR A 325 13.25 -15.07 16.91
N TYR A 326 13.88 -15.12 18.09
CA TYR A 326 13.69 -16.20 19.05
C TYR A 326 12.21 -16.32 19.41
N MET A 327 11.56 -15.24 19.88
CA MET A 327 10.14 -15.26 20.26
C MET A 327 9.21 -15.55 19.08
N ALA A 328 9.47 -14.99 17.90
CA ALA A 328 8.68 -15.20 16.69
C ALA A 328 8.69 -16.68 16.25
N SER A 329 9.84 -17.35 16.34
CA SER A 329 9.99 -18.75 15.91
C SER A 329 9.58 -19.81 16.94
N VAL A 330 9.40 -19.43 18.22
CA VAL A 330 8.88 -20.32 19.27
C VAL A 330 7.42 -20.69 18.99
N VAL A 331 7.07 -21.96 19.17
CA VAL A 331 5.67 -22.41 19.19
C VAL A 331 5.24 -22.58 20.67
N PRO A 332 4.36 -21.70 21.21
CA PRO A 332 3.99 -21.70 22.62
C PRO A 332 3.50 -23.05 23.14
N GLY A 333 2.66 -23.76 22.36
CA GLY A 333 2.08 -25.05 22.78
C GLY A 333 3.07 -26.20 22.90
N GLN A 334 4.34 -26.02 22.50
CA GLN A 334 5.39 -27.05 22.60
C GLN A 334 6.55 -26.61 23.50
N PHE A 335 6.49 -25.40 24.06
CA PHE A 335 7.53 -24.83 24.89
C PHE A 335 7.12 -24.89 26.36
N HIS A 336 7.61 -25.90 27.07
CA HIS A 336 7.25 -26.19 28.47
C HIS A 336 8.44 -26.02 29.42
N LYS A 337 9.15 -24.89 29.33
CA LYS A 337 10.24 -24.52 30.24
C LYS A 337 10.25 -23.01 30.47
N ALA A 338 11.01 -22.54 31.46
CA ALA A 338 11.26 -21.12 31.68
C ALA A 338 12.02 -20.51 30.48
N LEU A 339 11.66 -19.29 30.10
CA LEU A 339 12.44 -18.52 29.13
C LEU A 339 13.78 -18.10 29.76
N PRO A 340 14.87 -18.00 28.96
CA PRO A 340 16.14 -17.49 29.48
C PRO A 340 15.98 -16.08 30.06
N ARG A 341 16.64 -15.80 31.19
CA ARG A 341 16.55 -14.49 31.88
C ARG A 341 16.89 -13.30 30.97
N SER A 342 17.81 -13.50 30.02
CA SER A 342 18.17 -12.51 29.02
C SER A 342 17.01 -12.10 28.09
N VAL A 343 16.07 -13.01 27.82
CA VAL A 343 14.86 -12.72 27.04
C VAL A 343 13.92 -11.82 27.82
N TYR A 344 13.67 -12.10 29.10
CA TYR A 344 12.83 -11.24 29.94
C TYR A 344 13.43 -9.83 30.07
N LEU A 345 14.73 -9.72 30.33
CA LEU A 345 15.39 -8.41 30.46
C LEU A 345 15.35 -7.61 29.14
N TYR A 346 15.43 -8.28 27.99
CA TYR A 346 15.35 -7.60 26.70
C TYR A 346 13.99 -6.91 26.48
N PHE A 347 12.89 -7.65 26.66
CA PHE A 347 11.55 -7.11 26.46
C PHE A 347 11.10 -6.17 27.58
N MET A 348 11.87 -6.04 28.66
CA MET A 348 11.59 -5.12 29.77
C MET A 348 11.82 -3.66 29.34
N HIS A 349 12.76 -3.44 28.43
CA HIS A 349 13.09 -2.10 27.92
C HIS A 349 12.21 -1.67 26.73
N GLY A 350 11.28 -2.51 26.31
CA GLY A 350 10.33 -2.23 25.23
C GLY A 350 9.80 -3.52 24.59
N ASN A 351 8.48 -3.68 24.59
CA ASN A 351 7.81 -4.86 24.03
C ASN A 351 7.13 -4.54 22.69
N SER A 352 7.70 -5.07 21.60
CA SER A 352 7.17 -4.93 20.23
C SER A 352 6.51 -6.20 19.69
N LEU A 353 6.27 -7.20 20.57
CA LEU A 353 5.71 -8.48 20.18
C LEU A 353 4.20 -8.36 19.86
N ASP A 354 3.71 -9.28 19.01
CA ASP A 354 2.27 -9.45 18.81
C ASP A 354 1.58 -9.95 20.09
N TYR A 355 0.27 -9.79 20.19
CA TYR A 355 -0.45 -10.11 21.43
C TYR A 355 -0.35 -11.59 21.82
N HIS A 356 -0.26 -12.53 20.87
CA HIS A 356 -0.12 -13.95 21.18
C HIS A 356 1.26 -14.26 21.78
N LYS A 357 2.31 -13.63 21.25
CA LYS A 357 3.68 -13.77 21.75
C LYS A 357 3.89 -13.01 23.07
N CYS A 358 3.25 -11.86 23.25
CA CYS A 358 3.14 -11.17 24.54
C CYS A 358 2.44 -12.04 25.58
N ALA A 359 1.29 -12.63 25.23
CA ALA A 359 0.57 -13.53 26.12
C ALA A 359 1.44 -14.74 26.50
N PHE A 360 2.22 -15.28 25.55
CA PHE A 360 3.19 -16.33 25.85
C PHE A 360 4.32 -15.87 26.79
N LEU A 361 4.91 -14.69 26.59
CA LEU A 361 5.93 -14.12 27.48
C LEU A 361 5.40 -13.99 28.91
N TYR A 362 4.25 -13.34 29.07
CA TYR A 362 3.62 -13.08 30.37
C TYR A 362 3.12 -14.35 31.05
N ALA A 363 2.48 -15.27 30.31
CA ALA A 363 2.07 -16.55 30.86
C ALA A 363 3.27 -17.39 31.33
N ASN A 364 4.38 -17.36 30.59
CA ASN A 364 5.61 -18.05 30.98
C ASN A 364 6.21 -17.44 32.26
N LEU A 365 6.23 -16.11 32.36
CA LEU A 365 6.68 -15.38 33.55
C LEU A 365 5.81 -15.71 34.78
N ILE A 366 4.48 -15.71 34.65
CA ILE A 366 3.54 -16.09 35.73
C ILE A 366 3.73 -17.55 36.17
N THR A 367 4.13 -18.44 35.25
CA THR A 367 4.25 -19.88 35.52
C THR A 367 5.58 -20.24 36.18
N TYR A 368 6.68 -19.57 35.84
CA TYR A 368 8.03 -20.00 36.21
C TYR A 368 8.84 -18.99 37.04
N GLU A 369 8.51 -17.70 37.06
CA GLU A 369 9.18 -16.70 37.90
C GLU A 369 8.44 -16.51 39.23
N ASP A 370 9.20 -16.29 40.30
CA ASP A 370 8.64 -16.00 41.62
C ASP A 370 8.05 -14.58 41.65
N GLU A 371 6.95 -14.40 42.38
CA GLU A 371 6.27 -13.11 42.55
C GLU A 371 7.15 -12.08 43.26
N ALA A 372 8.10 -12.55 44.07
CA ALA A 372 9.10 -11.72 44.76
C ALA A 372 10.27 -11.29 43.85
N SER A 373 10.35 -11.80 42.60
CA SER A 373 11.40 -11.44 41.65
C SER A 373 11.27 -9.98 41.19
N GLU A 374 12.39 -9.26 41.11
CA GLU A 374 12.42 -7.89 40.56
C GLU A 374 11.86 -7.82 39.14
N ILE A 375 12.08 -8.89 38.35
CA ILE A 375 11.57 -9.02 36.98
C ILE A 375 10.03 -9.10 37.02
N TYR A 376 9.47 -9.92 37.89
CA TYR A 376 8.02 -10.05 38.05
C TYR A 376 7.38 -8.73 38.48
N ALA A 377 7.97 -8.07 39.48
CA ALA A 377 7.48 -6.79 39.99
C ALA A 377 7.40 -5.72 38.89
N HIS A 378 8.41 -5.65 38.01
CA HIS A 378 8.43 -4.70 36.91
C HIS A 378 7.34 -4.98 35.87
N TYR A 379 7.11 -6.25 35.52
CA TYR A 379 6.10 -6.65 34.54
C TYR A 379 4.67 -6.65 35.09
N ARG A 380 4.48 -6.57 36.42
CA ARG A 380 3.17 -6.78 37.05
C ARG A 380 2.09 -5.86 36.49
N ASP A 381 2.36 -4.56 36.46
CA ASP A 381 1.40 -3.55 36.02
C ASP A 381 1.12 -3.67 34.51
N GLU A 382 2.14 -3.99 33.71
CA GLU A 382 1.98 -4.26 32.28
C GLU A 382 1.13 -5.51 32.02
N MET A 383 1.37 -6.59 32.76
CA MET A 383 0.61 -7.83 32.65
C MET A 383 -0.85 -7.64 33.05
N GLU A 384 -1.11 -6.85 34.11
CA GLU A 384 -2.46 -6.53 34.54
C GLU A 384 -3.21 -5.69 33.49
N ALA A 385 -2.59 -4.61 33.00
CA ALA A 385 -3.17 -3.78 31.94
C ALA A 385 -3.40 -4.59 30.66
N PHE A 386 -2.46 -5.46 30.29
CA PHE A 386 -2.61 -6.37 29.16
C PHE A 386 -3.77 -7.34 29.35
N ALA A 387 -3.93 -7.94 30.53
CA ALA A 387 -5.04 -8.84 30.85
C ALA A 387 -6.38 -8.15 30.61
N TRP A 388 -6.58 -6.95 31.17
CA TRP A 388 -7.83 -6.21 31.02
C TRP A 388 -8.08 -5.80 29.56
N ASN A 389 -7.07 -5.28 28.86
CA ASN A 389 -7.23 -4.88 27.45
C ASN A 389 -7.59 -6.06 26.54
N GLN A 390 -7.01 -7.25 26.78
CA GLN A 390 -7.39 -8.45 26.03
C GLN A 390 -8.78 -8.96 26.40
N LEU A 391 -9.18 -8.86 27.68
CA LEU A 391 -10.51 -9.26 28.12
C LEU A 391 -11.60 -8.37 27.51
N ASP A 392 -11.40 -7.05 27.49
CA ASP A 392 -12.33 -6.08 26.89
C ASP A 392 -12.54 -6.37 25.39
N ARG A 393 -11.49 -6.85 24.70
CA ARG A 393 -11.52 -7.31 23.30
C ARG A 393 -12.10 -8.72 23.11
N ARG A 394 -12.49 -9.42 24.19
CA ARG A 394 -13.01 -10.80 24.20
C ARG A 394 -12.05 -11.81 23.57
N ASN A 395 -10.74 -11.56 23.71
CA ASN A 395 -9.71 -12.49 23.28
C ASN A 395 -9.56 -13.61 24.31
N VAL A 396 -9.27 -14.82 23.84
CA VAL A 396 -9.09 -15.97 24.72
C VAL A 396 -8.27 -17.04 23.99
N ASP A 397 -7.20 -17.46 24.66
CA ASP A 397 -6.37 -18.60 24.29
C ASP A 397 -5.81 -19.25 25.57
N GLU A 398 -4.99 -20.28 25.41
CA GLU A 398 -4.43 -21.02 26.53
C GLU A 398 -3.49 -20.19 27.42
N GLN A 399 -2.78 -19.23 26.82
CA GLN A 399 -1.85 -18.34 27.50
C GLN A 399 -2.62 -17.26 28.29
N LEU A 400 -3.61 -16.62 27.65
CA LEU A 400 -4.49 -15.64 28.27
C LEU A 400 -5.25 -16.21 29.46
N ARG A 401 -5.62 -17.50 29.43
CA ARG A 401 -6.23 -18.17 30.60
C ARG A 401 -5.36 -18.08 31.85
N ILE A 402 -4.04 -18.27 31.71
CA ILE A 402 -3.10 -18.19 32.84
C ILE A 402 -3.03 -16.76 33.38
N ILE A 403 -3.04 -15.79 32.48
CA ILE A 403 -3.00 -14.36 32.82
C ILE A 403 -4.31 -13.92 33.50
N TYR A 404 -5.46 -14.31 32.95
CA TYR A 404 -6.78 -13.98 33.51
C TYR A 404 -6.97 -14.56 34.90
N LYS A 405 -6.56 -15.81 35.14
CA LYS A 405 -6.56 -16.41 36.50
C LYS A 405 -5.82 -15.55 37.53
N ARG A 406 -4.79 -14.84 37.09
CA ARG A 406 -3.92 -14.08 37.97
C ARG A 406 -4.46 -12.68 38.28
N PHE A 407 -4.92 -11.95 37.27
CA PHE A 407 -5.23 -10.52 37.40
C PHE A 407 -6.72 -10.18 37.43
N VAL A 408 -7.58 -11.06 36.92
CA VAL A 408 -9.02 -10.78 36.85
C VAL A 408 -9.66 -11.08 38.21
N VAL A 409 -9.92 -10.03 38.99
CA VAL A 409 -10.49 -10.14 40.35
C VAL A 409 -11.78 -9.36 40.51
N GLU A 410 -12.65 -9.81 41.41
CA GLU A 410 -14.01 -9.26 41.62
C GLU A 410 -14.00 -7.77 42.00
N SER A 411 -13.01 -7.33 42.77
CA SER A 411 -12.90 -5.94 43.26
C SER A 411 -12.64 -4.90 42.16
N ALA A 412 -12.15 -5.31 40.99
CA ALA A 412 -11.80 -4.44 39.87
C ALA A 412 -12.75 -4.58 38.66
N MET A 413 -13.90 -5.23 38.87
CA MET A 413 -14.91 -5.48 37.83
C MET A 413 -15.86 -4.32 37.66
N ASN A 414 -16.10 -3.94 36.40
CA ASN A 414 -17.17 -3.04 36.00
C ASN A 414 -18.22 -3.83 35.17
N PRO A 415 -19.42 -3.28 34.92
CA PRO A 415 -20.50 -3.96 34.21
C PRO A 415 -20.09 -4.50 32.82
N GLU A 416 -19.26 -3.75 32.10
CA GLU A 416 -18.78 -4.11 30.76
C GLU A 416 -17.79 -5.28 30.79
N ARG A 417 -16.85 -5.28 31.74
CA ARG A 417 -15.89 -6.38 31.96
C ARG A 417 -16.59 -7.65 32.41
N VAL A 418 -17.67 -7.55 33.18
CA VAL A 418 -18.48 -8.73 33.55
C VAL A 418 -19.17 -9.33 32.31
N LYS A 419 -19.67 -8.50 31.39
CA LYS A 419 -20.20 -8.96 30.10
C LYS A 419 -19.10 -9.59 29.23
N ALA A 420 -17.94 -8.95 29.12
CA ALA A 420 -16.82 -9.48 28.36
C ALA A 420 -16.29 -10.81 28.94
N LEU A 421 -16.21 -10.93 30.27
CA LEU A 421 -15.88 -12.17 30.97
C LEU A 421 -16.94 -13.25 30.73
N TYR A 422 -18.22 -12.87 30.71
CA TYR A 422 -19.31 -13.80 30.38
C TYR A 422 -19.16 -14.36 28.97
N ASP A 423 -18.87 -13.52 27.97
CA ASP A 423 -18.61 -13.93 26.59
C ASP A 423 -17.41 -14.88 26.51
N VAL A 424 -16.29 -14.51 27.15
CA VAL A 424 -15.07 -15.34 27.17
C VAL A 424 -15.31 -16.70 27.84
N CYS A 425 -16.10 -16.77 28.92
CA CYS A 425 -16.46 -18.03 29.58
C CYS A 425 -17.32 -18.94 28.68
N HIS A 426 -18.03 -18.38 27.70
CA HIS A 426 -18.85 -19.11 26.74
C HIS A 426 -18.16 -19.28 25.38
N ALA A 427 -16.85 -19.04 25.29
CA ALA A 427 -16.08 -19.24 24.07
C ALA A 427 -15.68 -20.72 23.87
N TYR A 428 -15.97 -21.23 22.67
CA TYR A 428 -15.62 -22.57 22.22
C TYR A 428 -14.79 -22.50 20.94
N TRP A 429 -13.80 -23.39 20.86
CA TRP A 429 -13.06 -23.68 19.64
C TRP A 429 -13.63 -24.93 18.99
N ILE A 430 -14.08 -24.81 17.75
CA ILE A 430 -14.70 -25.91 17.01
C ILE A 430 -13.79 -26.30 15.86
N THR A 431 -13.55 -27.61 15.73
CA THR A 431 -12.77 -28.21 14.65
C THR A 431 -13.55 -29.36 14.02
N THR A 432 -13.48 -29.52 12.72
CA THR A 432 -13.98 -30.68 11.98
C THR A 432 -12.90 -31.26 11.09
N LYS A 433 -12.98 -32.57 10.82
CA LYS A 433 -12.10 -33.30 9.89
C LYS A 433 -12.57 -33.18 8.44
N VAL A 434 -13.79 -32.68 8.21
CA VAL A 434 -14.36 -32.54 6.88
C VAL A 434 -13.71 -31.36 6.15
N PRO A 435 -13.12 -31.57 4.95
CA PRO A 435 -12.52 -30.49 4.18
C PRO A 435 -13.58 -29.56 3.56
N ASN A 436 -13.16 -28.41 3.04
CA ASN A 436 -13.99 -27.46 2.28
C ASN A 436 -15.14 -26.77 3.04
N MET A 437 -15.06 -26.68 4.37
CA MET A 437 -15.95 -25.83 5.18
C MET A 437 -15.53 -24.35 5.13
N LYS A 438 -16.53 -23.45 5.11
CA LYS A 438 -16.35 -22.00 4.98
C LYS A 438 -16.83 -21.22 6.21
N TYR A 439 -18.02 -21.52 6.73
CA TYR A 439 -18.56 -20.87 7.93
C TYR A 439 -19.21 -21.86 8.90
N VAL A 440 -19.28 -21.45 10.17
CA VAL A 440 -20.10 -22.06 11.22
C VAL A 440 -21.12 -21.03 11.67
N HIS A 441 -22.39 -21.41 11.64
CA HIS A 441 -23.52 -20.62 12.12
C HIS A 441 -24.00 -21.17 13.47
N VAL A 442 -24.24 -20.28 14.42
CA VAL A 442 -24.90 -20.62 15.69
C VAL A 442 -26.36 -20.20 15.58
N ILE A 443 -27.26 -21.14 15.82
CA ILE A 443 -28.71 -20.93 15.74
C ILE A 443 -29.30 -21.11 17.14
N ALA A 444 -30.05 -20.11 17.62
CA ALA A 444 -30.78 -20.17 18.88
C ALA A 444 -32.01 -21.10 18.78
N ASP A 445 -32.66 -21.35 19.92
CA ASP A 445 -33.83 -22.24 19.99
C ASP A 445 -35.03 -21.74 19.18
N ASP A 446 -35.17 -20.42 19.03
CA ASP A 446 -36.16 -19.73 18.21
C ASP A 446 -35.86 -19.76 16.69
N GLY A 447 -34.73 -20.35 16.29
CA GLY A 447 -34.32 -20.46 14.89
C GLY A 447 -33.56 -19.24 14.35
N THR A 448 -33.27 -18.23 15.17
CA THR A 448 -32.48 -17.06 14.76
C THR A 448 -30.99 -17.39 14.66
N ILE A 449 -30.32 -16.88 13.64
CA ILE A 449 -28.86 -17.00 13.50
C ILE A 449 -28.21 -15.96 14.42
N THR A 450 -27.68 -16.40 15.55
CA THR A 450 -27.07 -15.53 16.56
C THR A 450 -25.61 -15.20 16.22
N GLN A 451 -24.91 -16.09 15.51
CA GLN A 451 -23.52 -15.87 15.10
C GLN A 451 -23.22 -16.54 13.76
N LYS A 452 -22.39 -15.86 12.94
CA LYS A 452 -21.73 -16.43 11.76
C LYS A 452 -20.21 -16.29 11.91
N ALA A 453 -19.49 -17.40 12.03
CA ALA A 453 -18.04 -17.43 12.24
C ALA A 453 -17.32 -18.07 11.04
N PRO A 454 -16.25 -17.45 10.50
CA PRO A 454 -15.44 -18.06 9.44
C PRO A 454 -14.67 -19.28 9.97
N TYR A 455 -14.69 -20.36 9.19
CA TYR A 455 -13.94 -21.58 9.48
C TYR A 455 -12.60 -21.60 8.74
N THR A 456 -11.52 -21.83 9.48
CA THR A 456 -10.18 -22.02 8.94
C THR A 456 -9.77 -23.48 9.08
N GLU A 457 -8.69 -23.91 8.40
CA GLU A 457 -8.15 -25.27 8.54
C GLU A 457 -7.80 -25.63 9.99
N ASN A 458 -7.53 -24.63 10.84
CA ASN A 458 -7.20 -24.81 12.26
C ASN A 458 -8.43 -24.79 13.18
N GLY A 459 -9.62 -24.48 12.66
CA GLY A 459 -10.88 -24.36 13.42
C GLY A 459 -11.55 -23.00 13.32
N ALA A 460 -12.62 -22.82 14.11
CA ALA A 460 -13.34 -21.57 14.31
C ALA A 460 -13.65 -21.32 15.79
N ARG A 461 -13.68 -20.05 16.20
CA ARG A 461 -14.15 -19.63 17.51
C ARG A 461 -15.63 -19.24 17.44
N VAL A 462 -16.44 -19.79 18.34
CA VAL A 462 -17.85 -19.43 18.50
C VAL A 462 -18.19 -19.18 19.97
N PHE A 463 -19.30 -18.48 20.23
CA PHE A 463 -19.85 -18.29 21.56
C PHE A 463 -21.16 -19.08 21.70
N LEU A 464 -21.25 -19.97 22.68
CA LEU A 464 -22.43 -20.78 22.96
C LEU A 464 -22.96 -20.42 24.35
N TYR A 465 -24.02 -19.63 24.40
CA TYR A 465 -24.58 -19.09 25.63
C TYR A 465 -25.62 -20.03 26.25
N ALA A 466 -26.37 -20.75 25.42
CA ALA A 466 -27.36 -21.72 25.85
C ALA A 466 -26.96 -23.14 25.46
N LYS A 467 -27.44 -24.12 26.22
CA LYS A 467 -27.28 -25.54 25.86
C LYS A 467 -28.12 -25.94 24.64
N THR A 468 -29.09 -25.10 24.27
CA THR A 468 -30.00 -25.29 23.15
C THR A 468 -29.45 -24.74 21.83
N ASP A 469 -28.34 -23.99 21.87
CA ASP A 469 -27.68 -23.43 20.68
C ASP A 469 -27.20 -24.57 19.76
N ARG A 470 -27.55 -24.50 18.47
CA ARG A 470 -27.18 -25.49 17.45
C ARG A 470 -26.15 -24.92 16.47
N LEU A 471 -25.27 -25.80 15.97
CA LEU A 471 -24.23 -25.45 15.01
C LEU A 471 -24.62 -25.92 13.60
N VAL A 472 -24.56 -25.02 12.64
CA VAL A 472 -24.82 -25.30 11.22
C VAL A 472 -23.61 -24.89 10.39
N TRP A 473 -23.10 -25.81 9.58
CA TRP A 473 -21.92 -25.63 8.75
C TRP A 473 -22.30 -25.16 7.35
N GLU A 474 -21.57 -24.19 6.81
CA GLU A 474 -21.68 -23.74 5.41
C GLU A 474 -20.40 -24.12 4.68
N ALA A 475 -20.52 -24.93 3.62
CA ALA A 475 -19.40 -25.32 2.78
C ALA A 475 -19.07 -24.28 1.71
N LYS A 476 -17.89 -24.41 1.08
CA LYS A 476 -17.43 -23.49 0.02
C LYS A 476 -18.34 -23.46 -1.21
N ASP A 477 -19.09 -24.54 -1.45
CA ASP A 477 -20.09 -24.68 -2.52
C ASP A 477 -21.47 -24.09 -2.15
N GLY A 478 -21.61 -23.52 -0.95
CA GLY A 478 -22.85 -22.89 -0.46
C GLY A 478 -23.84 -23.85 0.19
N ARG A 479 -23.50 -25.14 0.33
CA ARG A 479 -24.37 -26.12 1.00
C ARG A 479 -24.29 -26.00 2.52
N HIS A 480 -25.43 -26.24 3.17
CA HIS A 480 -25.55 -26.19 4.63
C HIS A 480 -25.71 -27.59 5.21
N TYR A 481 -25.01 -27.86 6.31
CA TYR A 481 -24.99 -29.16 6.99
C TYR A 481 -25.22 -28.96 8.49
N THR A 482 -26.03 -29.82 9.11
CA THR A 482 -26.33 -29.79 10.55
C THR A 482 -25.63 -30.97 11.23
N ASP A 483 -26.38 -31.99 11.66
CA ASP A 483 -25.90 -33.14 12.43
C ASP A 483 -25.05 -34.11 11.60
N SER A 484 -24.97 -33.91 10.29
CA SER A 484 -24.22 -34.77 9.38
C SER A 484 -22.70 -34.55 9.42
N ILE A 485 -22.21 -33.43 10.00
CA ILE A 485 -20.77 -33.15 10.11
C ILE A 485 -20.29 -33.44 11.52
N PRO A 486 -19.40 -34.44 11.73
CA PRO A 486 -18.79 -34.65 13.02
C PRO A 486 -17.82 -33.49 13.32
N TYR A 487 -17.95 -32.92 14.51
CA TYR A 487 -17.07 -31.85 14.99
C TYR A 487 -16.64 -32.11 16.43
N GLU A 488 -15.46 -31.58 16.77
CA GLU A 488 -14.94 -31.53 18.13
C GLU A 488 -15.09 -30.10 18.65
N SER A 489 -15.69 -29.94 19.82
CA SER A 489 -15.82 -28.65 20.52
C SER A 489 -14.94 -28.64 21.77
N LYS A 490 -13.96 -27.75 21.82
CA LYS A 490 -13.11 -27.52 22.99
C LYS A 490 -13.47 -26.18 23.62
N ARG A 491 -13.93 -26.20 24.88
CA ARG A 491 -14.16 -24.97 25.64
C ARG A 491 -12.81 -24.30 25.96
N LEU A 492 -12.67 -23.01 25.63
CA LEU A 492 -11.40 -22.29 25.76
C LEU A 492 -11.15 -21.84 27.21
N PHE A 493 -12.20 -21.42 27.91
CA PHE A 493 -12.11 -20.89 29.26
C PHE A 493 -13.28 -21.39 30.10
N TYR A 494 -12.99 -22.15 31.17
CA TYR A 494 -14.01 -22.64 32.09
C TYR A 494 -13.50 -22.65 33.53
N GLU A 495 -13.99 -21.68 34.31
CA GLU A 495 -13.67 -21.53 35.72
C GLU A 495 -14.94 -21.17 36.48
N LEU A 496 -15.32 -22.03 37.42
CA LEU A 496 -16.54 -21.90 38.21
C LEU A 496 -16.64 -20.54 38.91
N ARG A 497 -15.51 -20.05 39.46
CA ARG A 497 -15.42 -18.75 40.13
C ARG A 497 -15.90 -17.59 39.25
N TYR A 498 -15.50 -17.56 37.98
CA TYR A 498 -15.89 -16.49 37.05
C TYR A 498 -17.34 -16.64 36.59
N MET A 499 -17.80 -17.86 36.36
CA MET A 499 -19.21 -18.13 36.03
C MET A 499 -20.16 -17.72 37.16
N ASP A 500 -19.79 -17.99 38.41
CA ASP A 500 -20.59 -17.59 39.57
C ASP A 500 -20.59 -16.07 39.79
N MET A 501 -19.46 -15.41 39.53
CA MET A 501 -19.36 -13.94 39.55
C MET A 501 -20.32 -13.31 38.53
N CYS A 502 -20.30 -13.79 37.27
CA CYS A 502 -21.24 -13.32 36.24
C CYS A 502 -22.70 -13.59 36.63
N ARG A 503 -23.02 -14.77 37.20
CA ARG A 503 -24.38 -15.11 37.66
C ARG A 503 -24.89 -14.20 38.78
N LYS A 504 -24.06 -13.91 39.79
CA LYS A 504 -24.43 -13.01 40.89
C LYS A 504 -24.78 -11.61 40.36
N TYR A 505 -23.98 -11.10 39.44
CA TYR A 505 -24.20 -9.79 38.83
C TYR A 505 -25.47 -9.76 37.95
N ILE A 506 -25.68 -10.77 37.10
CA ILE A 506 -26.87 -10.89 36.24
C ILE A 506 -28.16 -11.04 37.08
N ASN A 507 -28.11 -11.78 38.19
CA ASN A 507 -29.25 -11.91 39.10
C ASN A 507 -29.53 -10.63 39.90
N GLY A 508 -28.50 -9.86 40.26
CA GLY A 508 -28.66 -8.53 40.85
C GLY A 508 -29.38 -7.54 39.93
N LEU A 509 -29.03 -7.56 38.64
CA LEU A 509 -29.72 -6.77 37.61
C LEU A 509 -31.18 -7.19 37.40
N ARG A 510 -31.50 -8.49 37.51
CA ARG A 510 -32.89 -8.97 37.44
C ARG A 510 -33.73 -8.53 38.63
N ARG A 511 -33.13 -8.44 39.83
CA ARG A 511 -33.80 -7.99 41.05
C ARG A 511 -34.12 -6.49 41.02
N ASN A 512 -33.22 -5.68 40.44
CA ASN A 512 -33.46 -4.25 40.24
C ASN A 512 -34.53 -3.96 39.16
N ARG A 513 -34.74 -4.88 38.20
CA ARG A 513 -35.79 -4.75 37.17
C ARG A 513 -37.21 -4.92 37.71
N GLU A 514 -37.41 -5.67 38.80
CA GLU A 514 -38.74 -5.85 39.42
C GLU A 514 -39.15 -4.67 40.32
N GLU A 515 -38.20 -3.80 40.73
CA GLU A 515 -38.47 -2.58 41.52
C GLU A 515 -38.62 -1.32 40.65
N GLU A 516 -38.27 -1.36 39.36
CA GLU A 516 -38.29 -0.21 38.44
C GLU A 516 -39.62 0.01 37.68
N GLU A 517 -40.64 -0.86 37.84
CA GLU A 517 -41.91 -0.73 37.10
C GLU A 517 -42.82 0.45 37.53
N THR A 518 -42.41 1.26 38.50
CA THR A 518 -43.05 2.57 38.77
C THR A 518 -42.03 3.68 38.97
N GLN A 519 -41.37 4.11 37.89
CA GLN A 519 -40.63 5.37 37.85
C GLN A 519 -41.32 6.33 36.87
N GLU A 520 -41.64 7.55 37.34
CA GLU A 520 -42.18 8.61 36.47
C GLU A 520 -41.14 9.02 35.41
N LEU A 521 -41.60 9.18 34.16
CA LEU A 521 -40.77 9.57 33.02
C LEU A 521 -40.30 11.03 33.17
N THR A 522 -39.01 11.26 33.42
CA THR A 522 -38.38 12.59 33.52
C THR A 522 -37.19 12.73 32.57
N LEU A 523 -36.75 13.97 32.29
CA LEU A 523 -35.62 14.22 31.38
C LEU A 523 -34.31 13.55 31.84
N ASP A 524 -34.06 13.47 33.15
CA ASP A 524 -32.87 12.80 33.69
C ASP A 524 -32.92 11.28 33.49
N VAL A 525 -34.11 10.68 33.63
CA VAL A 525 -34.35 9.26 33.38
C VAL A 525 -34.18 8.92 31.90
N VAL A 526 -34.56 9.82 30.99
CA VAL A 526 -34.29 9.66 29.55
C VAL A 526 -32.80 9.82 29.24
N ARG A 527 -32.10 10.74 29.92
CA ARG A 527 -30.65 10.95 29.74
C ARG A 527 -29.83 9.72 30.17
N GLU A 528 -30.25 9.04 31.24
CA GLU A 528 -29.60 7.83 31.73
C GLU A 528 -29.96 6.57 30.95
N LYS A 529 -31.24 6.38 30.60
CA LYS A 529 -31.72 5.16 29.94
C LYS A 529 -31.63 5.22 28.41
N GLY A 530 -31.45 6.39 27.80
CA GLY A 530 -31.33 6.58 26.35
C GLY A 530 -32.68 6.67 25.62
N LEU A 531 -32.73 7.46 24.54
CA LEU A 531 -33.97 7.77 23.80
C LEU A 531 -34.62 6.56 23.12
N GLU A 532 -33.85 5.53 22.77
CA GLU A 532 -34.34 4.35 22.03
C GLU A 532 -35.31 3.48 22.84
N ASN A 533 -35.37 3.69 24.16
CA ASN A 533 -36.15 2.86 25.08
C ASN A 533 -37.57 3.39 25.34
N TYR A 534 -37.96 4.52 24.74
CA TYR A 534 -39.26 5.16 24.94
C TYR A 534 -39.98 5.35 23.62
N THR A 535 -41.32 5.33 23.66
CA THR A 535 -42.12 5.57 22.46
C THR A 535 -42.10 7.04 22.07
N GLU A 536 -42.32 7.31 20.79
CA GLU A 536 -42.29 8.69 20.25
C GLU A 536 -43.41 9.55 20.84
N GLU A 537 -44.56 8.96 21.20
CA GLU A 537 -45.68 9.65 21.84
C GLU A 537 -45.36 10.05 23.30
N GLU A 538 -44.71 9.16 24.06
CA GLU A 538 -44.27 9.43 25.44
C GLU A 538 -43.21 10.55 25.47
N MET A 539 -42.28 10.53 24.52
CA MET A 539 -41.22 11.52 24.40
C MET A 539 -41.75 12.89 23.94
N LEU A 540 -42.71 12.92 23.02
CA LEU A 540 -43.38 14.16 22.61
C LEU A 540 -44.16 14.78 23.78
N GLY A 541 -44.89 13.95 24.53
CA GLY A 541 -45.60 14.38 25.74
C GLY A 541 -44.67 14.94 26.80
N LEU A 542 -43.53 14.30 27.04
CA LEU A 542 -42.49 14.76 27.95
C LEU A 542 -41.91 16.11 27.51
N CYS A 543 -41.44 16.23 26.27
CA CYS A 543 -40.81 17.45 25.77
C CYS A 543 -41.77 18.65 25.80
N SER A 544 -42.99 18.52 25.29
CA SER A 544 -43.96 19.62 25.30
C SER A 544 -44.38 20.01 26.71
N ARG A 545 -44.44 19.06 27.65
CA ARG A 545 -44.72 19.34 29.07
C ARG A 545 -43.55 20.08 29.71
N THR A 546 -42.32 19.58 29.56
CA THR A 546 -41.14 20.17 30.20
C THR A 546 -40.81 21.56 29.64
N ILE A 547 -41.00 21.81 28.33
CA ILE A 547 -40.83 23.15 27.75
C ILE A 547 -41.81 24.15 28.39
N ARG A 548 -43.07 23.75 28.62
CA ARG A 548 -44.08 24.62 29.24
C ARG A 548 -43.83 24.83 30.74
N GLU A 549 -43.44 23.78 31.46
CA GLU A 549 -43.14 23.85 32.89
C GLU A 549 -41.91 24.72 33.17
N ASN A 550 -40.89 24.66 32.30
CA ASN A 550 -39.66 25.44 32.42
C ASN A 550 -39.72 26.80 31.71
N ASN A 551 -40.91 27.29 31.30
CA ASN A 551 -41.09 28.58 30.63
C ASN A 551 -40.14 28.82 29.43
N TYR A 552 -39.90 27.80 28.60
CA TYR A 552 -39.00 27.86 27.45
C TYR A 552 -37.53 28.17 27.81
N GLU A 553 -37.06 27.84 29.02
CA GLU A 553 -35.63 27.92 29.35
C GLU A 553 -34.78 27.00 28.46
N ASN A 554 -33.58 27.47 28.09
CA ASN A 554 -32.65 26.73 27.26
C ASN A 554 -32.01 25.58 28.05
N ASP A 555 -32.20 24.35 27.57
CA ASP A 555 -31.48 23.15 27.98
C ASP A 555 -30.95 22.41 26.74
N ASP A 556 -29.64 22.11 26.74
CA ASP A 556 -28.93 21.49 25.61
C ASP A 556 -29.46 20.09 25.27
N PHE A 557 -29.79 19.30 26.31
CA PHE A 557 -30.28 17.93 26.12
C PHE A 557 -31.74 17.93 25.65
N LEU A 558 -32.59 18.79 26.21
CA LEU A 558 -33.96 19.00 25.74
C LEU A 558 -33.97 19.45 24.28
N THR A 559 -33.04 20.32 23.89
CA THR A 559 -32.87 20.75 22.49
C THR A 559 -32.49 19.59 21.58
N TYR A 560 -31.57 18.72 22.01
CA TYR A 560 -31.22 17.50 21.30
C TYR A 560 -32.41 16.55 21.14
N VAL A 561 -33.14 16.25 22.22
CA VAL A 561 -34.30 15.36 22.20
C VAL A 561 -35.40 15.92 21.28
N CYS A 562 -35.71 17.21 21.40
CA CYS A 562 -36.68 17.89 20.55
C CYS A 562 -36.29 17.82 19.06
N PHE A 563 -34.99 17.93 18.75
CA PHE A 563 -34.51 17.87 17.38
C PHE A 563 -34.53 16.44 16.79
N GLU A 564 -34.26 15.42 17.60
CA GLU A 564 -34.41 14.01 17.18
C GLU A 564 -35.89 13.66 16.91
N LEU A 565 -36.81 14.15 17.75
CA LEU A 565 -38.25 14.06 17.48
C LEU A 565 -38.64 14.80 16.19
N PHE A 566 -38.06 15.98 15.96
CA PHE A 566 -38.26 16.73 14.72
C PHE A 566 -37.85 15.95 13.46
N LYS A 567 -36.67 15.29 13.47
CA LYS A 567 -36.22 14.44 12.35
C LYS A 567 -37.17 13.28 12.06
N LYS A 568 -37.82 12.75 13.09
CA LYS A 568 -38.82 11.67 13.01
C LYS A 568 -40.22 12.16 12.60
N GLN A 569 -40.37 13.45 12.28
CA GLN A 569 -41.65 14.08 11.96
C GLN A 569 -42.67 14.10 13.12
N GLN A 570 -42.19 14.02 14.36
CA GLN A 570 -43.02 14.03 15.58
C GLN A 570 -42.80 15.35 16.33
N TYR A 571 -43.62 16.37 16.07
CA TYR A 571 -43.47 17.67 16.71
C TYR A 571 -44.79 18.43 16.79
N ASP A 572 -44.88 19.36 17.74
CA ASP A 572 -45.99 20.30 17.87
C ASP A 572 -45.49 21.76 17.79
N LYS A 573 -46.41 22.72 17.87
CA LYS A 573 -46.07 24.15 17.86
C LYS A 573 -45.15 24.56 19.02
N VAL A 574 -45.16 23.85 20.15
CA VAL A 574 -44.32 24.14 21.32
C VAL A 574 -42.88 23.77 21.03
N ILE A 575 -42.65 22.56 20.53
CA ILE A 575 -41.35 22.03 20.13
C ILE A 575 -40.76 22.89 19.00
N LEU A 576 -41.55 23.22 17.97
CA LEU A 576 -41.09 24.08 16.88
C LEU A 576 -40.68 25.48 17.37
N THR A 577 -41.45 26.08 18.28
CA THR A 577 -41.12 27.38 18.89
C THR A 577 -39.83 27.31 19.71
N TYR A 578 -39.64 26.23 20.46
CA TYR A 578 -38.44 26.01 21.26
C TYR A 578 -37.20 25.83 20.36
N LEU A 579 -37.28 24.98 19.34
CA LEU A 579 -36.20 24.76 18.37
C LEU A 579 -35.89 26.06 17.58
N ALA A 580 -36.91 26.80 17.16
CA ALA A 580 -36.72 28.08 16.45
C ALA A 580 -35.99 29.15 17.28
N ASN A 581 -36.03 29.05 18.61
CA ASN A 581 -35.29 29.94 19.51
C ASN A 581 -33.88 29.45 19.83
N TYR A 582 -33.67 28.12 19.95
CA TYR A 582 -32.47 27.56 20.60
C TYR A 582 -31.65 26.58 19.76
N TYR A 583 -32.23 25.90 18.77
CA TYR A 583 -31.50 24.89 18.00
C TYR A 583 -30.43 25.52 17.09
N CYS A 584 -29.18 25.13 17.28
CA CYS A 584 -28.03 25.56 16.47
C CYS A 584 -27.33 24.30 15.92
N GLY A 585 -27.49 24.01 14.63
CA GLY A 585 -26.96 22.78 14.03
C GLY A 585 -26.56 22.95 12.58
N ALA A 586 -26.69 21.90 11.78
CA ALA A 586 -26.33 21.97 10.36
C ALA A 586 -27.29 22.91 9.59
N THR A 587 -26.75 23.73 8.69
CA THR A 587 -27.53 24.67 7.88
C THR A 587 -28.71 24.02 7.14
N PRO A 588 -28.58 22.82 6.52
CA PRO A 588 -29.70 22.13 5.89
C PRO A 588 -30.85 21.83 6.87
N ASP A 589 -30.53 21.35 8.07
CA ASP A 589 -31.52 20.99 9.09
C ASP A 589 -32.27 22.21 9.61
N MET A 590 -31.53 23.30 9.89
CA MET A 590 -32.13 24.56 10.31
C MET A 590 -33.05 25.15 9.23
N LYS A 591 -32.78 24.90 7.95
CA LYS A 591 -33.65 25.33 6.84
C LYS A 591 -34.93 24.52 6.75
N VAL A 592 -34.86 23.20 6.97
CA VAL A 592 -36.07 22.37 7.08
C VAL A 592 -36.90 22.86 8.27
N LEU A 593 -36.27 23.04 9.43
CA LEU A 593 -36.93 23.60 10.62
C LEU A 593 -37.56 24.98 10.34
N TRP A 594 -36.87 25.87 9.62
CA TRP A 594 -37.40 27.19 9.28
C TRP A 594 -38.65 27.11 8.40
N ARG A 595 -38.69 26.17 7.43
CA ARG A 595 -39.88 25.96 6.59
C ARG A 595 -41.04 25.41 7.41
N GLU A 596 -40.82 24.34 8.17
CA GLU A 596 -41.86 23.70 8.99
C GLU A 596 -42.38 24.66 10.08
N ALA A 597 -41.49 25.38 10.78
CA ALA A 597 -41.88 26.37 11.77
C ALA A 597 -42.78 27.46 11.18
N ARG A 598 -42.50 27.88 9.95
CA ARG A 598 -43.31 28.88 9.24
C ARG A 598 -44.68 28.33 8.85
N ASP A 599 -44.75 27.09 8.38
CA ASP A 599 -46.01 26.44 8.04
C ASP A 599 -46.92 26.28 9.28
N TYR A 600 -46.33 26.24 10.48
CA TYR A 600 -47.01 26.25 11.79
C TYR A 600 -47.21 27.66 12.41
N GLU A 601 -46.93 28.73 11.66
CA GLU A 601 -47.02 30.13 12.11
C GLU A 601 -46.21 30.42 13.39
N VAL A 602 -44.97 29.93 13.45
CA VAL A 602 -44.00 30.20 14.51
C VAL A 602 -43.07 31.34 14.09
N HIS A 603 -42.67 32.19 15.03
CA HIS A 603 -41.70 33.27 14.76
C HIS A 603 -40.31 32.72 14.46
N THR A 604 -39.79 33.00 13.25
CA THR A 604 -38.53 32.44 12.75
C THR A 604 -37.38 33.45 12.64
N HIS A 605 -37.56 34.70 13.10
CA HIS A 605 -36.57 35.78 12.94
C HIS A 605 -35.17 35.40 13.46
N LYS A 606 -35.07 34.92 14.71
CA LYS A 606 -33.82 34.45 15.32
C LYS A 606 -33.22 33.23 14.61
N LEU A 607 -34.06 32.34 14.07
CA LEU A 607 -33.61 31.18 13.31
C LEU A 607 -33.02 31.62 11.96
N ALA A 608 -33.68 32.56 11.27
CA ALA A 608 -33.18 33.15 10.03
C ALA A 608 -31.84 33.87 10.25
N GLU A 609 -31.71 34.65 11.32
CA GLU A 609 -30.46 35.32 11.70
C GLU A 609 -29.31 34.33 11.88
N ARG A 610 -29.55 33.21 12.59
CA ARG A 610 -28.56 32.15 12.81
C ARG A 610 -28.16 31.45 11.53
N ILE A 611 -29.13 31.10 10.67
CA ILE A 611 -28.86 30.50 9.35
C ILE A 611 -27.98 31.42 8.51
N LEU A 612 -28.33 32.71 8.41
CA LEU A 612 -27.59 33.69 7.62
C LEU A 612 -26.18 33.94 8.18
N THR A 613 -26.05 33.99 9.51
CA THR A 613 -24.75 34.15 10.19
C THR A 613 -23.85 32.95 9.93
N GLN A 614 -24.37 31.73 10.07
CA GLN A 614 -23.61 30.51 9.81
C GLN A 614 -23.21 30.39 8.34
N MET A 615 -24.11 30.73 7.42
CA MET A 615 -23.84 30.77 5.97
C MET A 615 -22.69 31.73 5.63
N LEU A 616 -22.68 32.91 6.24
CA LEU A 616 -21.62 33.89 6.05
C LEU A 616 -20.29 33.46 6.66
N PHE A 617 -20.33 32.77 7.81
CA PHE A 617 -19.13 32.23 8.45
C PHE A 617 -18.55 31.04 7.67
N SER A 618 -19.39 30.20 7.06
CA SER A 618 -18.96 29.04 6.29
C SER A 618 -18.60 29.36 4.84
N GLU A 619 -18.89 30.56 4.34
CA GLU A 619 -18.74 30.96 2.94
C GLU A 619 -19.38 29.94 1.95
N GLU A 620 -20.56 29.42 2.29
CA GLU A 620 -21.32 28.48 1.44
C GLU A 620 -22.74 28.98 1.18
N LEU A 621 -23.12 29.16 -0.09
CA LEU A 621 -24.48 29.52 -0.50
C LEU A 621 -25.33 28.26 -0.74
N PHE A 622 -26.53 28.17 -0.16
CA PHE A 622 -27.50 27.10 -0.43
C PHE A 622 -28.90 27.61 -0.83
N GLN A 623 -29.00 28.73 -1.56
CA GLN A 623 -30.30 29.29 -2.04
C GLN A 623 -31.19 29.86 -0.92
N GLU A 624 -30.62 30.66 -0.01
CA GLU A 624 -31.27 31.29 1.15
C GLU A 624 -31.98 32.61 0.83
N ALA A 625 -32.09 33.01 -0.44
CA ALA A 625 -32.63 34.33 -0.81
C ALA A 625 -34.00 34.61 -0.15
N GLN A 626 -34.88 33.61 -0.08
CA GLN A 626 -36.18 33.71 0.58
C GLN A 626 -36.08 33.91 2.10
N ILE A 627 -35.09 33.29 2.75
CA ILE A 627 -34.85 33.44 4.19
C ILE A 627 -34.36 34.87 4.47
N PHE A 628 -33.44 35.37 3.64
CA PHE A 628 -32.95 36.74 3.75
C PHE A 628 -34.04 37.78 3.48
N GLU A 629 -34.88 37.58 2.45
CA GLU A 629 -35.99 38.48 2.12
C GLU A 629 -36.95 38.64 3.31
N GLN A 630 -37.30 37.53 3.96
CA GLN A 630 -38.17 37.57 5.15
C GLN A 630 -37.46 38.23 6.33
N TYR A 631 -36.21 37.86 6.59
CA TYR A 631 -35.40 38.47 7.66
C TYR A 631 -35.27 39.99 7.48
N TYR A 632 -35.07 40.45 6.25
CA TYR A 632 -35.03 41.87 5.90
C TYR A 632 -36.40 42.55 6.09
N ALA A 633 -37.50 41.89 5.70
CA ALA A 633 -38.85 42.43 5.86
C ALA A 633 -39.27 42.58 7.34
N GLU A 634 -38.83 41.68 8.21
CA GLU A 634 -39.10 41.69 9.66
C GLU A 634 -38.17 42.63 10.46
N GLY A 635 -37.13 43.19 9.81
CA GLY A 635 -36.13 44.07 10.42
C GLY A 635 -34.81 43.35 10.65
N ALA A 636 -33.88 43.52 9.71
CA ALA A 636 -32.56 42.90 9.76
C ALA A 636 -31.55 43.69 10.60
N TYR A 637 -30.66 42.98 11.30
CA TYR A 637 -29.46 43.59 11.89
C TYR A 637 -28.54 44.12 10.78
N PHE A 638 -28.24 45.43 10.81
CA PHE A 638 -27.60 46.15 9.69
C PHE A 638 -26.26 45.55 9.24
N ARG A 639 -25.41 45.05 10.15
CA ARG A 639 -24.13 44.44 9.77
C ARG A 639 -24.31 43.11 9.06
N LEU A 640 -25.26 42.30 9.52
CA LEU A 640 -25.56 41.01 8.89
C LEU A 640 -26.16 41.22 7.51
N GLN A 641 -27.02 42.24 7.36
CA GLN A 641 -27.55 42.67 6.07
C GLN A 641 -26.42 43.08 5.11
N GLN A 642 -25.52 43.97 5.52
CA GLN A 642 -24.40 44.41 4.69
C GLN A 642 -23.47 43.25 4.30
N ALA A 643 -23.14 42.37 5.26
CA ALA A 643 -22.31 41.19 5.01
C ALA A 643 -22.96 40.23 4.00
N TYR A 644 -24.26 39.95 4.15
CA TYR A 644 -25.02 39.12 3.20
C TYR A 644 -25.01 39.71 1.79
N LEU A 645 -25.35 41.00 1.65
CA LEU A 645 -25.41 41.66 0.35
C LEU A 645 -24.02 41.69 -0.33
N ALA A 646 -22.97 41.98 0.42
CA ALA A 646 -21.60 41.99 -0.09
C ALA A 646 -21.14 40.60 -0.54
N TYR A 647 -21.39 39.57 0.27
CA TYR A 647 -21.00 38.20 -0.04
C TYR A 647 -21.73 37.66 -1.28
N VAL A 648 -23.05 37.79 -1.34
CA VAL A 648 -23.83 37.33 -2.52
C VAL A 648 -23.44 38.11 -3.78
N SER A 649 -23.15 39.40 -3.64
CA SER A 649 -22.68 40.23 -4.77
C SER A 649 -21.28 39.83 -5.24
N ARG A 650 -20.35 39.50 -4.32
CA ARG A 650 -19.03 38.93 -4.64
C ARG A 650 -19.17 37.63 -5.42
N GLU A 651 -19.99 36.70 -4.94
CA GLU A 651 -20.23 35.40 -5.57
C GLU A 651 -20.82 35.52 -6.98
N TYR A 652 -21.69 36.51 -7.21
CA TYR A 652 -22.25 36.81 -8.54
C TYR A 652 -21.20 37.41 -9.51
N VAL A 653 -20.38 38.32 -9.01
CA VAL A 653 -19.39 39.04 -9.84
C VAL A 653 -18.19 38.16 -10.16
N VAL A 654 -17.59 37.56 -9.13
CA VAL A 654 -16.33 36.82 -9.23
C VAL A 654 -16.56 35.36 -9.63
N GLU A 655 -17.52 34.68 -9.01
CA GLU A 655 -17.75 33.23 -9.23
C GLU A 655 -18.88 32.91 -10.21
N GLU A 656 -19.46 33.93 -10.85
CA GLU A 656 -20.53 33.80 -11.86
C GLU A 656 -21.77 33.02 -11.38
N ARG A 657 -22.00 32.96 -10.07
CA ARG A 657 -23.22 32.37 -9.51
C ARG A 657 -24.44 33.19 -9.89
N LYS A 658 -25.64 32.61 -9.87
CA LYS A 658 -26.88 33.37 -10.15
C LYS A 658 -27.29 34.21 -8.94
N ILE A 659 -27.67 35.47 -9.18
CA ILE A 659 -28.23 36.37 -8.14
C ILE A 659 -29.73 36.55 -8.33
N GLY A 660 -30.47 36.58 -7.22
CA GLY A 660 -31.90 36.85 -7.20
C GLY A 660 -32.21 38.33 -7.50
N ARG A 661 -33.28 38.58 -8.26
CA ARG A 661 -33.75 39.95 -8.56
C ARG A 661 -34.05 40.75 -7.30
N SER A 662 -34.64 40.13 -6.30
CA SER A 662 -34.96 40.71 -5.00
C SER A 662 -33.73 41.30 -4.30
N VAL A 663 -32.60 40.60 -4.33
CA VAL A 663 -31.34 41.05 -3.71
C VAL A 663 -30.83 42.33 -4.39
N ILE A 664 -30.88 42.39 -5.73
CA ILE A 664 -30.51 43.59 -6.51
C ILE A 664 -31.42 44.78 -6.15
N GLU A 665 -32.72 44.53 -6.04
CA GLU A 665 -33.70 45.57 -5.65
C GLU A 665 -33.47 46.06 -4.22
N ILE A 666 -33.09 45.18 -3.29
CA ILE A 666 -32.72 45.57 -1.91
C ILE A 666 -31.47 46.46 -1.93
N ILE A 667 -30.42 46.12 -2.68
CA ILE A 667 -29.21 46.95 -2.79
C ILE A 667 -29.55 48.36 -3.29
N CYS A 668 -30.35 48.47 -4.35
CA CYS A 668 -30.78 49.75 -4.88
C CYS A 668 -31.60 50.55 -3.84
N ARG A 669 -32.52 49.90 -3.12
CA ARG A 669 -33.36 50.54 -2.10
C ARG A 669 -32.54 51.08 -0.93
N GLU A 670 -31.53 50.34 -0.48
CA GLU A 670 -30.66 50.78 0.63
C GLU A 670 -29.81 52.00 0.22
N TYR A 671 -29.29 52.02 -1.00
CA TYR A 671 -28.59 53.21 -1.52
C TYR A 671 -29.52 54.42 -1.61
N GLU A 672 -30.76 54.23 -2.05
CA GLU A 672 -31.75 55.32 -2.14
C GLU A 672 -32.15 55.89 -0.77
N LYS A 673 -32.06 55.10 0.30
CA LYS A 673 -32.24 55.57 1.68
C LYS A 673 -31.06 56.41 2.18
N GLY A 674 -29.96 56.48 1.44
CA GLY A 674 -28.76 57.25 1.78
C GLY A 674 -27.68 56.47 2.53
N GLU A 675 -27.79 55.13 2.58
CA GLU A 675 -26.77 54.26 3.19
C GLU A 675 -25.55 54.09 2.27
N ASP A 676 -24.35 54.05 2.85
CA ASP A 676 -23.14 53.79 2.07
C ASP A 676 -23.14 52.33 1.57
N THR A 677 -23.04 52.19 0.25
CA THR A 677 -23.12 50.90 -0.43
C THR A 677 -21.72 50.43 -0.80
N ILE A 678 -21.39 49.20 -0.42
CA ILE A 678 -20.07 48.60 -0.68
C ILE A 678 -19.85 48.47 -2.20
N ASP A 679 -18.62 48.72 -2.65
CA ASP A 679 -18.27 48.75 -4.08
C ASP A 679 -18.66 47.47 -4.82
N ILE A 680 -18.52 46.29 -4.22
CA ILE A 680 -18.92 45.01 -4.84
C ILE A 680 -20.42 44.91 -5.13
N CYS A 681 -21.26 45.49 -4.27
CA CYS A 681 -22.70 45.56 -4.49
C CYS A 681 -23.00 46.47 -5.68
N LYS A 682 -22.28 47.60 -5.82
CA LYS A 682 -22.41 48.51 -6.97
C LYS A 682 -22.00 47.80 -8.27
N ILE A 683 -20.87 47.08 -8.26
CA ILE A 683 -20.38 46.29 -9.40
C ILE A 683 -21.40 45.22 -9.80
N ALA A 684 -21.99 44.50 -8.82
CA ALA A 684 -23.00 43.48 -9.07
C ALA A 684 -24.27 44.05 -9.72
N VAL A 685 -24.76 45.20 -9.25
CA VAL A 685 -25.92 45.88 -9.85
C VAL A 685 -25.62 46.29 -11.30
N LEU A 686 -24.43 46.83 -11.57
CA LEU A 686 -24.01 47.18 -12.94
C LEU A 686 -23.86 45.94 -13.83
N LYS A 687 -23.31 44.83 -13.31
CA LYS A 687 -23.22 43.59 -14.09
C LYS A 687 -24.61 43.04 -14.43
N TYR A 688 -25.55 43.10 -13.48
CA TYR A 688 -26.92 42.60 -13.64
C TYR A 688 -27.77 43.39 -14.64
N TYR A 689 -27.57 44.70 -14.75
CA TYR A 689 -28.30 45.55 -15.69
C TYR A 689 -27.54 45.81 -17.00
N SER A 690 -26.36 45.20 -17.18
CA SER A 690 -25.58 45.35 -18.41
C SER A 690 -26.25 44.69 -19.63
N ASP A 691 -27.09 43.67 -19.39
CA ASP A 691 -27.83 42.89 -20.37
C ASP A 691 -29.35 43.00 -20.23
N ARG A 692 -29.86 43.94 -19.39
CA ARG A 692 -31.29 44.05 -19.05
C ARG A 692 -31.80 45.48 -19.08
N GLU A 693 -33.08 45.63 -19.39
CA GLU A 693 -33.77 46.92 -19.33
C GLU A 693 -33.93 47.40 -17.88
N TYR A 694 -33.84 48.72 -17.69
CA TYR A 694 -33.97 49.39 -16.40
C TYR A 694 -34.86 50.64 -16.51
N ASN A 695 -35.56 50.96 -15.42
CA ASN A 695 -36.47 52.11 -15.37
C ASN A 695 -35.71 53.44 -15.13
N ALA A 696 -36.41 54.57 -15.23
CA ALA A 696 -35.81 55.90 -15.08
C ALA A 696 -35.18 56.17 -13.70
N GLN A 697 -35.67 55.51 -12.64
CA GLN A 697 -35.14 55.64 -11.30
C GLN A 697 -33.83 54.86 -11.16
N THR A 698 -33.83 53.57 -11.54
CA THR A 698 -32.65 52.71 -11.61
C THR A 698 -31.58 53.31 -12.51
N ARG A 699 -31.96 53.92 -13.65
CA ARG A 699 -31.06 54.64 -14.55
C ARG A 699 -30.18 55.68 -13.82
N ARG A 700 -30.77 56.46 -12.90
CA ARG A 700 -30.02 57.46 -12.11
C ARG A 700 -29.03 56.79 -11.15
N THR A 701 -29.44 55.71 -10.50
CA THR A 701 -28.61 54.93 -9.59
C THR A 701 -27.44 54.28 -10.33
N LEU A 702 -27.68 53.66 -11.49
CA LEU A 702 -26.65 53.06 -12.33
C LEU A 702 -25.63 54.10 -12.80
N LYS A 703 -26.08 55.28 -13.26
CA LYS A 703 -25.17 56.37 -13.66
C LYS A 703 -24.26 56.80 -12.50
N LYS A 704 -24.80 56.94 -11.29
CA LYS A 704 -24.01 57.27 -10.09
C LYS A 704 -23.02 56.18 -9.70
N PHE A 705 -23.44 54.91 -9.72
CA PHE A 705 -22.54 53.78 -9.43
C PHE A 705 -21.38 53.72 -10.42
N LEU A 706 -21.66 53.92 -11.70
CA LEU A 706 -20.63 53.97 -12.74
C LEU A 706 -19.65 55.12 -12.48
N GLN A 707 -20.15 56.32 -12.14
CA GLN A 707 -19.31 57.48 -11.79
C GLN A 707 -18.42 57.23 -10.56
N GLU A 708 -18.98 56.70 -9.48
CA GLU A 708 -18.26 56.44 -8.24
C GLU A 708 -17.16 55.38 -8.41
N LEU A 709 -17.42 54.30 -9.16
CA LEU A 709 -16.45 53.25 -9.42
C LEU A 709 -15.34 53.73 -10.37
N CYS A 710 -15.69 54.45 -11.44
CA CYS A 710 -14.71 55.03 -12.36
C CYS A 710 -13.81 56.06 -11.68
N ALA A 711 -14.35 56.87 -10.75
CA ALA A 711 -13.54 57.78 -9.92
C ALA A 711 -12.49 57.04 -9.08
N LYS A 712 -12.80 55.81 -8.64
CA LYS A 712 -11.87 54.90 -7.94
C LYS A 712 -10.94 54.11 -8.88
N GLN A 713 -10.96 54.38 -10.19
CA GLN A 713 -10.26 53.61 -11.23
C GLN A 713 -10.69 52.12 -11.32
N ILE A 714 -11.91 51.79 -10.93
CA ILE A 714 -12.50 50.45 -11.06
C ILE A 714 -13.40 50.42 -12.31
N TYR A 715 -13.11 49.54 -13.26
CA TYR A 715 -13.87 49.38 -14.49
C TYR A 715 -13.81 47.94 -15.02
N PHE A 716 -14.89 47.50 -15.67
CA PHE A 716 -15.03 46.15 -16.23
C PHE A 716 -15.58 46.19 -17.66
N PRO A 717 -15.35 45.17 -18.50
CA PRO A 717 -15.83 45.15 -19.89
C PRO A 717 -17.33 45.36 -20.04
N PHE A 718 -18.14 44.78 -19.14
CA PHE A 718 -19.60 44.94 -19.17
C PHE A 718 -20.07 46.39 -18.89
N PHE A 719 -19.18 47.29 -18.43
CA PHE A 719 -19.53 48.71 -18.35
C PHE A 719 -19.78 49.30 -19.74
N LEU A 720 -19.14 48.76 -20.78
CA LEU A 720 -19.24 49.27 -22.15
C LEU A 720 -20.62 49.05 -22.79
N SER A 721 -21.54 48.30 -22.17
CA SER A 721 -22.91 48.14 -22.67
C SER A 721 -23.86 49.29 -22.26
N TYR A 722 -23.40 50.19 -21.39
CA TYR A 722 -24.19 51.33 -20.93
C TYR A 722 -24.22 52.49 -21.93
N GLU A 723 -25.10 53.46 -21.66
CA GLU A 723 -25.37 54.59 -22.55
C GLU A 723 -24.09 55.35 -22.96
N LYS A 724 -23.96 55.61 -24.27
CA LYS A 724 -22.82 56.30 -24.89
C LYS A 724 -22.40 57.57 -24.16
N ASP A 725 -23.37 58.42 -23.78
CA ASP A 725 -23.10 59.69 -23.10
C ASP A 725 -22.40 59.46 -21.75
N TRP A 726 -22.74 58.41 -21.03
CA TRP A 726 -22.12 58.09 -19.73
C TRP A 726 -20.69 57.58 -19.94
N LEU A 727 -20.48 56.76 -20.96
CA LEU A 727 -19.16 56.23 -21.30
C LEU A 727 -18.21 57.33 -21.78
N ILE A 728 -18.72 58.36 -22.47
CA ILE A 728 -17.94 59.55 -22.82
C ILE A 728 -17.58 60.34 -21.57
N GLU A 729 -18.54 60.62 -20.67
CA GLU A 729 -18.28 61.29 -19.39
C GLU A 729 -17.20 60.58 -18.57
N GLN A 730 -17.20 59.24 -18.56
CA GLN A 730 -16.25 58.43 -17.81
C GLN A 730 -14.98 58.03 -18.59
N GLN A 731 -14.78 58.57 -19.81
CA GLN A 731 -13.62 58.28 -20.66
C GLN A 731 -13.41 56.77 -20.96
N LEU A 732 -14.51 56.03 -21.11
CA LEU A 732 -14.53 54.60 -21.44
C LEU A 732 -14.98 54.33 -22.88
N TRP A 733 -15.70 55.25 -23.53
CA TRP A 733 -16.26 55.06 -24.88
C TRP A 733 -15.21 54.69 -25.93
N ASP A 734 -14.01 55.27 -25.82
CA ASP A 734 -12.91 55.03 -26.73
C ASP A 734 -11.96 53.92 -26.26
N LYS A 735 -12.32 53.15 -25.22
CA LYS A 735 -11.44 52.14 -24.63
C LYS A 735 -11.87 50.73 -25.02
N THR A 736 -10.87 49.90 -25.26
CA THR A 736 -11.01 48.45 -25.34
C THR A 736 -10.56 47.86 -24.01
N LEU A 737 -11.43 47.10 -23.35
CA LEU A 737 -11.15 46.47 -22.06
C LEU A 737 -10.91 44.97 -22.27
N ILE A 738 -9.78 44.46 -21.81
CA ILE A 738 -9.52 43.02 -21.73
C ILE A 738 -9.58 42.59 -20.27
N GLU A 739 -10.17 41.43 -20.01
CA GLU A 739 -10.36 40.87 -18.68
C GLU A 739 -9.70 39.50 -18.56
N TYR A 740 -9.18 39.21 -17.37
CA TYR A 740 -8.65 37.90 -17.01
C TYR A 740 -9.00 37.57 -15.57
N LYS A 741 -9.56 36.38 -15.35
CA LYS A 741 -9.80 35.80 -14.04
C LYS A 741 -8.63 34.87 -13.67
N GLY A 742 -7.81 35.30 -12.72
CA GLY A 742 -6.71 34.48 -12.17
C GLY A 742 -7.16 33.66 -10.96
N GLN A 743 -6.25 32.88 -10.38
CA GLN A 743 -6.43 32.24 -9.09
C GLN A 743 -6.20 33.25 -7.95
N LYS A 744 -6.86 33.01 -6.81
CA LYS A 744 -6.79 33.87 -5.62
C LYS A 744 -5.34 33.97 -5.13
N GLY A 745 -4.81 35.19 -5.01
CA GLY A 745 -3.43 35.45 -4.56
C GLY A 745 -2.34 35.31 -5.65
N SER A 746 -2.72 35.05 -6.90
CA SER A 746 -1.79 34.96 -8.01
C SER A 746 -1.22 36.33 -8.43
N ARG A 747 -0.05 36.31 -9.06
CA ARG A 747 0.52 37.47 -9.76
C ARG A 747 0.31 37.28 -11.26
N VAL A 748 -0.44 38.20 -11.88
CA VAL A 748 -0.73 38.15 -13.32
C VAL A 748 0.14 39.16 -14.07
N MET A 749 0.84 38.69 -15.09
CA MET A 749 1.55 39.52 -16.06
C MET A 749 0.89 39.44 -17.43
N LEU A 750 0.58 40.59 -18.01
CA LEU A 750 0.06 40.72 -19.36
C LEU A 750 1.23 40.83 -20.34
N TYR A 751 1.23 39.97 -21.35
CA TYR A 751 2.11 40.05 -22.50
C TYR A 751 1.27 40.49 -23.69
N TYR A 752 1.57 41.64 -24.28
CA TYR A 752 0.80 42.17 -25.39
C TYR A 752 1.67 42.76 -26.50
N GLN A 753 1.15 42.71 -27.71
CA GLN A 753 1.79 43.16 -28.94
C GLN A 753 0.74 43.90 -29.76
N LEU A 754 1.00 45.18 -30.04
CA LEU A 754 0.16 45.99 -30.93
C LEU A 754 0.68 45.86 -32.36
N GLN A 755 -0.11 45.25 -33.25
CA GLN A 755 0.22 45.12 -34.66
C GLN A 755 -0.49 46.21 -35.46
N LYS A 756 0.29 47.03 -36.15
CA LYS A 756 -0.20 48.02 -37.11
C LYS A 756 -0.14 47.41 -38.51
N GLY A 757 -1.24 47.51 -39.27
CA GLY A 757 -1.35 46.85 -40.57
C GLY A 757 -0.13 47.10 -41.48
N GLY A 758 0.60 46.03 -41.81
CA GLY A 758 1.72 46.04 -42.77
C GLY A 758 3.14 46.16 -42.19
N GLU A 759 3.32 46.31 -40.87
CA GLU A 759 4.64 46.36 -40.23
C GLU A 759 5.08 44.99 -39.67
N GLU A 760 6.40 44.77 -39.58
CA GLU A 760 6.95 43.56 -38.95
C GLU A 760 6.53 43.47 -37.46
N PRO A 761 6.25 42.26 -36.95
CA PRO A 761 5.75 42.08 -35.59
C PRO A 761 6.75 42.59 -34.54
N ALA A 762 6.40 43.66 -33.82
CA ALA A 762 7.20 44.19 -32.70
C ALA A 762 7.32 43.20 -31.53
N ASP A 763 8.35 43.27 -30.70
CA ASP A 763 8.46 42.40 -29.52
C ASP A 763 7.29 42.60 -28.53
N TYR A 764 6.95 41.54 -27.78
CA TYR A 764 5.89 41.61 -26.77
C TYR A 764 6.30 42.57 -25.64
N SER A 765 5.43 43.54 -25.36
CA SER A 765 5.49 44.35 -24.15
C SER A 765 4.94 43.56 -22.97
N THR A 766 5.48 43.81 -21.78
CA THR A 766 5.11 43.10 -20.56
C THR A 766 4.71 44.06 -19.45
N GLU A 767 3.57 43.83 -18.81
CA GLU A 767 3.07 44.65 -17.71
C GLU A 767 2.53 43.77 -16.58
N VAL A 768 2.82 44.11 -15.33
CA VAL A 768 2.25 43.45 -14.15
C VAL A 768 0.89 44.09 -13.87
N LEU A 769 -0.18 43.29 -13.80
CA LEU A 769 -1.51 43.81 -13.54
C LEU A 769 -1.85 43.79 -12.04
N THR A 770 -2.53 44.84 -11.59
CA THR A 770 -3.19 44.91 -10.29
C THR A 770 -4.65 44.51 -10.48
N PRO A 771 -5.24 43.68 -9.60
CA PRO A 771 -6.63 43.28 -9.75
C PRO A 771 -7.57 44.47 -9.50
N MET A 772 -8.64 44.57 -10.28
CA MET A 772 -9.72 45.55 -10.08
C MET A 772 -10.59 45.19 -8.89
N TYR A 773 -10.85 43.89 -8.71
CA TYR A 773 -11.51 43.33 -7.55
C TYR A 773 -11.05 41.88 -7.37
N GLU A 774 -10.51 41.55 -6.20
CA GLU A 774 -9.94 40.24 -5.86
C GLU A 774 -8.98 39.64 -6.92
N ASN A 775 -9.45 38.69 -7.73
CA ASN A 775 -8.70 37.98 -8.76
C ASN A 775 -9.16 38.30 -10.19
N LEU A 776 -9.95 39.37 -10.35
CA LEU A 776 -10.35 39.91 -11.65
C LEU A 776 -9.41 41.03 -12.07
N TYR A 777 -8.69 40.81 -13.16
CA TYR A 777 -7.73 41.75 -13.71
C TYR A 777 -8.30 42.33 -15.00
N VAL A 778 -8.33 43.66 -15.10
CA VAL A 778 -8.81 44.36 -16.29
C VAL A 778 -7.75 45.36 -16.74
N LYS A 779 -7.45 45.37 -18.04
CA LYS A 779 -6.57 46.37 -18.63
C LYS A 779 -7.31 47.12 -19.74
N LYS A 780 -7.23 48.45 -19.69
CA LYS A 780 -7.74 49.34 -20.74
C LYS A 780 -6.68 49.63 -21.80
N PHE A 781 -7.07 49.54 -23.06
CA PHE A 781 -6.32 49.93 -24.24
C PHE A 781 -7.09 50.95 -25.06
N VAL A 782 -6.37 51.71 -25.88
CA VAL A 782 -6.94 52.50 -26.97
C VAL A 782 -6.46 51.84 -28.25
N LEU A 783 -7.38 51.27 -29.03
CA LEU A 783 -7.07 50.63 -30.31
C LEU A 783 -7.70 51.43 -31.45
N PHE A 784 -6.92 51.70 -32.49
CA PHE A 784 -7.39 52.32 -33.73
C PHE A 784 -7.89 51.26 -34.73
N ALA A 785 -8.66 51.69 -35.74
CA ALA A 785 -9.34 50.81 -36.70
C ALA A 785 -8.43 49.82 -37.46
N ASN A 786 -7.16 50.16 -37.64
CA ASN A 786 -6.15 49.34 -38.34
C ASN A 786 -5.16 48.64 -37.39
N GLU A 787 -5.45 48.64 -36.09
CA GLU A 787 -4.62 48.04 -35.05
C GLU A 787 -5.23 46.74 -34.53
N GLN A 788 -4.36 45.76 -34.33
CA GLN A 788 -4.71 44.47 -33.77
C GLN A 788 -3.89 44.23 -32.51
N LEU A 789 -4.56 44.04 -31.37
CA LEU A 789 -3.92 43.70 -30.11
C LEU A 789 -3.82 42.18 -29.98
N LYS A 790 -2.61 41.63 -30.04
CA LYS A 790 -2.34 40.23 -29.69
C LYS A 790 -1.83 40.15 -28.27
N TYR A 791 -2.48 39.39 -27.42
CA TYR A 791 -2.08 39.30 -26.01
C TYR A 791 -2.26 37.90 -25.43
N TYR A 792 -1.58 37.66 -24.32
CA TYR A 792 -1.82 36.53 -23.44
C TYR A 792 -1.44 36.92 -22.01
N PHE A 793 -2.00 36.21 -21.04
CA PHE A 793 -1.70 36.38 -19.63
C PHE A 793 -0.74 35.28 -19.17
N LYS A 794 0.20 35.65 -18.30
CA LYS A 794 1.04 34.73 -17.55
C LYS A 794 0.73 34.89 -16.08
N GLU A 795 0.10 33.89 -15.50
CA GLU A 795 -0.22 33.81 -14.09
C GLU A 795 0.90 33.08 -13.34
N THR A 796 1.31 33.59 -12.18
CA THR A 796 2.28 32.93 -11.31
C THR A 796 1.71 32.78 -9.90
N ILE A 797 1.67 31.55 -9.40
CA ILE A 797 1.19 31.20 -8.05
C ILE A 797 2.13 30.15 -7.45
N ASP A 798 2.62 30.37 -6.23
CA ASP A 798 3.51 29.45 -5.50
C ASP A 798 4.71 28.89 -6.29
N GLY A 799 5.30 29.72 -7.16
CA GLY A 799 6.44 29.36 -8.01
C GLY A 799 6.09 28.64 -9.32
N ASN A 800 4.83 28.24 -9.51
CA ASN A 800 4.34 27.70 -10.77
C ASN A 800 3.82 28.81 -11.67
N SER A 801 4.13 28.74 -12.98
CA SER A 801 3.65 29.71 -13.95
C SER A 801 2.74 29.06 -14.99
N TYR A 802 1.53 29.58 -15.12
CA TYR A 802 0.55 29.21 -16.13
C TYR A 802 0.46 30.30 -17.19
N ARG A 803 0.25 29.90 -18.45
CA ARG A 803 0.10 30.84 -19.57
C ARG A 803 -1.26 30.61 -20.22
N SER A 804 -2.03 31.67 -20.38
CA SER A 804 -3.27 31.61 -21.16
C SER A 804 -2.98 31.38 -22.65
N ASP A 805 -4.03 31.04 -23.40
CA ASP A 805 -3.97 31.07 -24.84
C ASP A 805 -3.74 32.49 -25.36
N LYS A 806 -3.19 32.57 -26.58
CA LYS A 806 -2.98 33.85 -27.25
C LYS A 806 -4.29 34.30 -27.88
N GLU A 807 -4.78 35.43 -27.40
CA GLU A 807 -6.00 36.06 -27.89
C GLU A 807 -5.67 37.25 -28.79
N THR A 808 -6.65 37.63 -29.60
CA THR A 808 -6.60 38.79 -30.47
C THR A 808 -7.83 39.64 -30.21
N CYS A 809 -7.62 40.92 -29.96
CA CYS A 809 -8.67 41.91 -29.91
C CYS A 809 -8.46 42.95 -31.02
N VAL A 810 -9.55 43.29 -31.70
CA VAL A 810 -9.64 44.37 -32.70
C VAL A 810 -10.84 45.22 -32.31
N ARG A 811 -10.75 46.53 -32.51
CA ARG A 811 -11.89 47.42 -32.30
C ARG A 811 -12.73 47.48 -33.59
N GLU A 812 -14.01 47.18 -33.46
CA GLU A 812 -14.99 47.53 -34.48
C GLU A 812 -15.25 49.05 -34.42
N THR A 813 -14.96 49.75 -35.52
CA THR A 813 -15.12 51.21 -35.61
C THR A 813 -16.22 51.56 -36.60
N GLU A 814 -17.17 52.40 -36.18
CA GLU A 814 -18.19 52.91 -37.08
C GLU A 814 -17.69 54.17 -37.82
N PRO A 815 -17.94 54.30 -39.13
CA PRO A 815 -17.58 55.51 -39.87
C PRO A 815 -18.33 56.74 -39.34
N GLY A 816 -17.62 57.85 -39.10
CA GLY A 816 -18.22 59.11 -38.65
C GLY A 816 -18.39 59.26 -37.13
N GLU A 817 -17.68 58.45 -36.33
CA GLU A 817 -17.61 58.64 -34.88
C GLU A 817 -17.07 60.04 -34.52
N GLN A 818 -17.79 60.73 -33.63
CA GLN A 818 -17.40 62.05 -33.13
C GLN A 818 -16.22 61.97 -32.15
N GLY A 819 -15.39 63.02 -32.12
CA GLY A 819 -14.24 63.13 -31.23
C GLY A 819 -12.91 62.76 -31.89
N ARG A 820 -11.81 63.02 -31.19
CA ARG A 820 -10.42 62.90 -31.70
C ARG A 820 -10.13 61.51 -32.30
N TYR A 821 -10.49 60.45 -31.58
CA TYR A 821 -10.20 59.07 -31.98
C TYR A 821 -11.06 58.59 -33.15
N GLY A 822 -12.34 59.01 -33.21
CA GLY A 822 -13.23 58.70 -34.33
C GLY A 822 -12.75 59.31 -35.65
N ARG A 823 -12.32 60.59 -35.62
CA ARG A 823 -11.70 61.25 -36.79
C ARG A 823 -10.43 60.56 -37.27
N LEU A 824 -9.58 60.12 -36.33
CA LEU A 824 -8.37 59.38 -36.66
C LEU A 824 -8.70 58.02 -37.28
N ASN A 825 -9.71 57.31 -36.77
CA ASN A 825 -10.20 56.06 -37.36
C ASN A 825 -10.75 56.28 -38.78
N ASP A 826 -11.54 57.34 -39.01
CA ASP A 826 -12.07 57.72 -40.34
C ASP A 826 -10.99 58.05 -41.36
N ILE A 827 -9.83 58.55 -40.91
CA ILE A 827 -8.65 58.81 -41.74
C ILE A 827 -7.93 57.49 -42.07
N LEU A 828 -7.85 56.58 -41.10
CA LEU A 828 -7.14 55.31 -41.22
C LEU A 828 -7.89 54.29 -42.09
N THR A 829 -9.22 54.28 -42.04
CA THR A 829 -10.08 53.39 -42.85
C THR A 829 -10.36 53.93 -44.25
N GLU A 830 -10.04 55.19 -44.54
CA GLU A 830 -10.28 55.81 -45.86
C GLU A 830 -9.31 55.27 -46.93
N SER A 831 -9.88 54.53 -47.88
CA SER A 831 -9.14 53.95 -49.01
C SER A 831 -8.81 54.96 -50.11
N ASP A 832 -9.60 56.02 -50.29
CA ASP A 832 -9.30 57.06 -51.29
C ASP A 832 -8.26 58.06 -50.76
N LEU A 833 -7.10 58.12 -51.43
CA LEU A 833 -5.99 59.03 -51.12
C LEU A 833 -6.40 60.51 -51.09
N LYS A 834 -7.36 60.91 -51.93
CA LYS A 834 -7.80 62.32 -52.02
C LYS A 834 -8.74 62.67 -50.86
N ALA A 835 -9.73 61.82 -50.58
CA ALA A 835 -10.60 61.93 -49.41
C ALA A 835 -9.81 61.85 -48.09
N ARG A 836 -8.82 60.96 -47.99
CA ARG A 836 -7.95 60.81 -46.81
C ARG A 836 -7.14 62.08 -46.55
N ARG A 837 -6.51 62.67 -47.57
CA ARG A 837 -5.78 63.95 -47.43
C ARG A 837 -6.68 65.08 -46.97
N ARG A 838 -7.92 65.14 -47.47
CA ARG A 838 -8.91 66.14 -47.03
C ARG A 838 -9.26 65.94 -45.55
N LYS A 839 -9.61 64.72 -45.13
CA LYS A 839 -9.89 64.39 -43.71
C LYS A 839 -8.70 64.72 -42.80
N MET A 840 -7.46 64.47 -43.24
CA MET A 840 -6.23 64.83 -42.51
C MET A 840 -6.06 66.34 -42.35
N GLN A 841 -6.34 67.14 -43.39
CA GLN A 841 -6.28 68.60 -43.32
C GLN A 841 -7.36 69.17 -42.40
N GLU A 842 -8.58 68.64 -42.48
CA GLU A 842 -9.69 69.01 -41.59
C GLU A 842 -9.34 68.70 -40.12
N TYR A 843 -8.82 67.50 -39.83
CA TYR A 843 -8.35 67.13 -38.49
C TYR A 843 -7.18 68.01 -38.00
N ALA A 844 -6.19 68.31 -38.84
CA ALA A 844 -5.06 69.15 -38.46
C ALA A 844 -5.46 70.60 -38.15
N LEU A 845 -6.45 71.13 -38.89
CA LEU A 845 -7.01 72.45 -38.64
C LEU A 845 -7.80 72.47 -37.33
N GLU A 846 -8.59 71.42 -37.06
CA GLU A 846 -9.32 71.24 -35.81
C GLU A 846 -8.38 71.06 -34.61
N ASP A 847 -7.31 70.26 -34.73
CA ASP A 847 -6.30 70.05 -33.68
C ASP A 847 -5.51 71.35 -33.41
N ALA A 848 -5.13 72.10 -34.45
CA ALA A 848 -4.50 73.41 -34.30
C ALA A 848 -5.43 74.44 -33.66
N ALA A 849 -6.73 74.44 -34.02
CA ALA A 849 -7.74 75.28 -33.40
C ALA A 849 -7.97 74.89 -31.93
N ALA A 850 -8.03 73.59 -31.61
CA ALA A 850 -8.16 73.10 -30.24
C ALA A 850 -6.94 73.46 -29.39
N VAL A 851 -5.71 73.27 -29.91
CA VAL A 851 -4.48 73.69 -29.24
C VAL A 851 -4.51 75.19 -28.97
N HIS A 852 -4.95 76.02 -29.92
CA HIS A 852 -5.06 77.48 -29.73
C HIS A 852 -6.21 77.88 -28.77
N MET A 853 -7.31 77.12 -28.72
CA MET A 853 -8.43 77.39 -27.81
C MET A 853 -8.17 76.92 -26.38
N PHE A 854 -7.34 75.90 -26.19
CA PHE A 854 -7.06 75.26 -24.89
C PHE A 854 -5.60 75.36 -24.44
N THR A 855 -4.76 76.16 -25.12
CA THR A 855 -3.50 76.65 -24.55
C THR A 855 -3.82 77.49 -23.32
N GLN A 856 -3.68 76.88 -22.15
CA GLN A 856 -3.57 77.59 -20.88
C GLN A 856 -2.24 78.36 -20.88
N GLU A 857 -2.36 79.69 -20.72
CA GLU A 857 -1.47 80.46 -19.86
C GLU A 857 -1.47 79.90 -18.44
#